data_AF-A0A938N349-F1
#
_entry.id   AF-A0A938N349-F1
#
_cell.length_a   1.000
_cell.length_b   1.000
_cell.length_c   1.000
_cell.angle_alpha   90.00
_cell.angle_beta   90.00
_cell.angle_gamma   90.00
#
_symmetry.space_group_name_H-M   'P 1'
#
loop_
_entity.id
_entity.type
_entity.pdbx_description
1 polymer ?
#
loop_
_entity_poly.entity_id
_entity_poly.type
_entity_poly.pdbx_seq_one_letter_code
_entity_poly.pdbx_strand_id
1 'polypeptide(L)'
;MLFRRTTDRTEPVTRTDRTPPTFEALEQRLVLAPSPLPQLQDLENTLNSVVRLETNMGTIDVELFNAAAPITIANFLNYVTSGRLDETFFHRSVTNFVIQGGGFSYRGDRAQKLQSIELDPPIVREETGRANLARTVAMARSSELNSATSQFFINLVDNPSLNTSGGGYTVFGRVVAGWSVVQAIAGLDIENLVSNPFFAGPQHGAMGEVPVTSRFDPNDVQRGGLVQLVNAEVIKPADIAAFYGQVLMFPDGRAGTTAVETLRLTNPNATQAAYQVVVRYATGLRDRVVATGTLDARSSTVLVVSDFEDLSSALVRPDAEYSIYVESGATGANTLPVAATWTREDFGSRAVVSLFRPFRYDDGELRAWAFPYVERNSLSVERIHWQNLSPEDSVLTIEVYQNNGIPITIGRTVEGHRKGSLLISDLVGGFEPVSVRIVSSATIAASVADWDLPIDPGYSATPGWMALGVPNAGLTEGVLSSALTGRGFDSALSFVNSTARQAQVVVQFIRTDLRSRHGFSEIIVRVPGWGRLDYPLTRDTTRRIATPGARFTVRYASDQPVAVAFRTEQYRDPRAPAAQQLIGSLIPFQSEVGRGTIFAGGFVDPRRIGSSDSRSLEVLTVWSPYRSWDFKLAFTLTFTFADGTEVTTRSYALKPYSRVQILTGAIRELRTQLRRGPQYHDYAMTINYTNSFRGQSITAGAVAQLTRYDRINGVLFQTYGQNTGDIFRLNNPGFTNP
;
A
#
# COMPACT_ATOMS: atom_id res chain seq x y z
N MET A 1 -26.91 -24.30 42.14
CA MET A 1 -28.33 -24.72 42.16
C MET A 1 -29.10 -23.72 41.29
N LEU A 2 -29.34 -24.00 40.01
CA LEU A 2 -30.43 -24.81 39.43
C LEU A 2 -31.82 -24.13 39.47
N PHE A 3 -32.17 -23.62 38.28
CA PHE A 3 -33.43 -23.19 37.68
C PHE A 3 -34.69 -24.04 37.97
N ARG A 4 -35.90 -23.43 37.89
CA ARG A 4 -36.93 -23.55 36.80
C ARG A 4 -38.31 -22.94 37.20
N ARG A 5 -38.87 -22.00 36.39
CA ARG A 5 -39.96 -22.10 35.34
C ARG A 5 -41.40 -22.11 35.92
N THR A 6 -42.45 -21.46 35.37
CA THR A 6 -42.76 -21.02 33.98
C THR A 6 -43.99 -20.08 33.92
N THR A 7 -43.96 -19.11 32.98
CA THR A 7 -45.01 -18.56 32.07
C THR A 7 -46.39 -18.10 32.58
N ASP A 8 -46.80 -16.88 32.23
CA ASP A 8 -47.66 -16.66 31.04
C ASP A 8 -47.64 -15.21 30.48
N ARG A 9 -48.04 -15.09 29.21
CA ARG A 9 -47.99 -13.95 28.29
C ARG A 9 -49.02 -12.83 28.58
N THR A 10 -48.69 -11.59 28.21
CA THR A 10 -49.52 -10.69 27.36
C THR A 10 -48.77 -9.38 27.03
N GLU A 11 -48.69 -9.04 25.74
CA GLU A 11 -48.42 -7.71 25.14
C GLU A 11 -49.71 -7.30 24.33
N PRO A 12 -49.86 -6.14 23.63
CA PRO A 12 -49.06 -4.89 23.56
C PRO A 12 -49.85 -3.53 23.49
N VAL A 13 -49.09 -2.43 23.70
CA VAL A 13 -48.92 -1.16 22.92
C VAL A 13 -50.12 -0.37 22.35
N THR A 14 -50.18 0.92 22.72
CA THR A 14 -50.66 2.02 21.84
C THR A 14 -49.53 3.03 21.58
N ARG A 15 -49.50 3.51 20.34
CA ARG A 15 -48.50 4.35 19.66
C ARG A 15 -49.06 5.78 19.55
N THR A 16 -48.24 6.80 19.83
CA THR A 16 -47.84 7.89 18.91
C THR A 16 -47.16 9.03 19.69
N ASP A 17 -45.83 9.10 19.58
CA ASP A 17 -45.16 10.32 19.15
C ASP A 17 -43.82 9.94 18.52
N ARG A 18 -43.68 10.17 17.21
CA ARG A 18 -42.45 9.92 16.45
C ARG A 18 -42.03 11.22 15.80
N THR A 19 -41.18 11.97 16.48
CA THR A 19 -40.17 12.77 15.78
C THR A 19 -39.15 11.77 15.19
N PRO A 20 -38.83 11.83 13.89
CA PRO A 20 -37.83 10.93 13.31
C PRO A 20 -36.46 11.24 13.93
N PRO A 21 -35.60 10.23 14.14
CA PRO A 21 -34.23 10.48 14.57
C PRO A 21 -33.56 11.37 13.51
N THR A 22 -32.86 12.40 13.98
CA THR A 22 -31.96 13.20 13.14
C THR A 22 -31.02 12.26 12.41
N PHE A 23 -31.16 12.22 11.08
CA PHE A 23 -30.25 11.52 10.16
C PHE A 23 -28.81 12.02 10.38
N GLU A 24 -27.84 11.11 10.35
CA GLU A 24 -26.43 11.29 10.76
C GLU A 24 -26.20 11.28 12.28
N ALA A 25 -26.57 10.16 12.92
CA ALA A 25 -25.90 9.75 14.13
C ALA A 25 -24.42 9.49 13.81
N LEU A 26 -23.60 10.51 14.05
CA LEU A 26 -22.15 10.47 14.32
C LEU A 26 -21.47 9.18 13.83
N GLU A 27 -20.95 9.21 12.60
CA GLU A 27 -20.08 8.14 12.12
C GLU A 27 -18.92 7.97 13.11
N GLN A 28 -18.83 6.78 13.70
CA GLN A 28 -17.68 6.39 14.49
C GLN A 28 -16.46 6.41 13.56
N ARG A 29 -15.54 7.34 13.81
CA ARG A 29 -14.24 7.44 13.15
C ARG A 29 -13.49 6.11 13.31
N LEU A 30 -13.61 5.22 12.32
CA LEU A 30 -12.77 4.04 12.18
C LEU A 30 -11.60 4.43 11.26
N VAL A 31 -10.51 4.90 11.87
CA VAL A 31 -9.36 5.58 11.23
C VAL A 31 -8.45 4.67 10.37
N LEU A 32 -8.92 3.50 9.95
CA LEU A 32 -8.40 2.92 8.69
C LEU A 32 -9.30 1.95 7.94
N ALA A 33 -10.59 2.26 7.90
CA ALA A 33 -11.18 2.24 6.58
C ALA A 33 -10.91 3.63 5.96
N PRO A 34 -10.56 3.78 4.67
CA PRO A 34 -10.99 5.00 3.97
C PRO A 34 -12.46 5.18 4.32
N SER A 35 -12.92 6.42 4.55
CA SER A 35 -14.33 6.68 4.90
C SER A 35 -15.23 5.75 4.08
N PRO A 36 -16.21 5.08 4.71
CA PRO A 36 -16.95 4.02 4.05
C PRO A 36 -17.41 4.51 2.68
N LEU A 37 -17.15 3.71 1.64
CA LEU A 37 -17.57 4.07 0.29
C LEU A 37 -19.09 4.30 0.31
N PRO A 38 -19.60 5.30 -0.43
CA PRO A 38 -21.02 5.53 -0.51
C PRO A 38 -21.71 4.28 -1.07
N GLN A 39 -22.96 4.04 -0.70
CA GLN A 39 -23.65 2.86 -1.24
C GLN A 39 -23.96 3.10 -2.72
N LEU A 40 -23.80 2.06 -3.56
CA LEU A 40 -24.09 2.19 -5.00
C LEU A 40 -25.52 2.65 -5.29
N GLN A 41 -26.46 2.30 -4.41
CA GLN A 41 -27.86 2.73 -4.50
C GLN A 41 -28.09 4.22 -4.22
N ASP A 42 -27.11 4.90 -3.60
CA ASP A 42 -27.19 6.34 -3.33
C ASP A 42 -26.84 7.16 -4.58
N LEU A 43 -26.21 6.54 -5.58
CA LEU A 43 -25.87 7.15 -6.86
C LEU A 43 -27.12 7.27 -7.76
N GLU A 44 -27.22 8.37 -8.50
CA GLU A 44 -28.28 8.60 -9.49
C GLU A 44 -28.11 7.63 -10.66
N ASN A 45 -26.86 7.39 -11.04
CA ASN A 45 -26.49 6.39 -12.04
C ASN A 45 -25.22 5.68 -11.59
N THR A 46 -25.26 4.35 -11.52
CA THR A 46 -24.10 3.54 -11.14
C THR A 46 -22.98 3.57 -12.18
N LEU A 47 -23.16 4.17 -13.35
CA LEU A 47 -22.10 4.43 -14.34
C LEU A 47 -21.45 5.81 -14.18
N ASN A 48 -21.97 6.68 -13.31
CA ASN A 48 -21.35 7.95 -12.99
C ASN A 48 -20.04 7.76 -12.22
N SER A 49 -19.07 8.65 -12.45
CA SER A 49 -17.85 8.66 -11.66
C SER A 49 -18.13 9.28 -10.28
N VAL A 50 -17.33 8.90 -9.28
CA VAL A 50 -17.41 9.46 -7.92
C VAL A 50 -16.03 9.93 -7.52
N VAL A 51 -15.95 11.19 -7.10
CA VAL A 51 -14.73 11.81 -6.57
C VAL A 51 -14.88 12.01 -5.07
N ARG A 52 -13.88 11.59 -4.33
CA ARG A 52 -13.73 11.86 -2.90
C ARG A 52 -12.88 13.10 -2.70
N LEU A 53 -13.39 14.04 -1.93
CA LEU A 53 -12.71 15.24 -1.45
C LEU A 53 -12.38 15.04 0.02
N GLU A 54 -11.14 14.70 0.34
CA GLU A 54 -10.68 14.51 1.72
C GLU A 54 -10.23 15.85 2.28
N THR A 55 -10.92 16.32 3.31
CA THR A 55 -10.57 17.56 4.02
C THR A 55 -10.00 17.26 5.38
N ASN A 56 -9.32 18.24 5.98
CA ASN A 56 -8.91 18.15 7.39
C ASN A 56 -10.09 18.17 8.38
N MET A 57 -11.34 18.26 7.89
CA MET A 57 -12.58 18.14 8.67
C MET A 57 -13.36 16.85 8.41
N GLY A 58 -12.94 16.05 7.42
CA GLY A 58 -13.63 14.84 6.98
C GLY A 58 -13.73 14.72 5.47
N THR A 59 -14.29 13.61 4.98
CA THR A 59 -14.40 13.32 3.55
C THR A 59 -15.77 13.72 2.99
N ILE A 60 -15.80 14.21 1.76
CA ILE A 60 -17.01 14.53 1.01
C ILE A 60 -16.97 13.75 -0.31
N ASP A 61 -17.96 12.91 -0.58
CA ASP A 61 -18.03 12.16 -1.83
C ASP A 61 -19.03 12.81 -2.79
N VAL A 62 -18.57 13.06 -4.01
CA VAL A 62 -19.32 13.75 -5.06
C VAL A 62 -19.52 12.81 -6.24
N GLU A 63 -20.77 12.50 -6.55
CA GLU A 63 -21.16 11.85 -7.80
C GLU A 63 -21.12 12.89 -8.93
N LEU A 64 -20.42 12.58 -10.03
CA LEU A 64 -20.33 13.43 -11.21
C LEU A 64 -21.31 12.96 -12.29
N PHE A 65 -22.08 13.89 -12.85
CA PHE A 65 -23.09 13.60 -13.87
C PHE A 65 -22.46 13.45 -15.27
N ASN A 66 -21.67 12.38 -15.47
CA ASN A 66 -20.80 12.16 -16.64
C ASN A 66 -21.46 12.52 -17.98
N ALA A 67 -22.68 12.07 -18.21
CA ALA A 67 -23.40 12.30 -19.48
C ALA A 67 -23.98 13.73 -19.62
N ALA A 68 -24.25 14.42 -18.51
CA ALA A 68 -24.90 15.72 -18.52
C ALA A 68 -23.90 16.89 -18.70
N ALA A 69 -22.66 16.74 -18.22
CA ALA A 69 -21.65 17.79 -18.23
C ALA A 69 -20.24 17.26 -18.62
N PRO A 70 -20.10 16.59 -19.79
CA PRO A 70 -18.86 15.90 -20.16
C PRO A 70 -17.62 16.81 -20.24
N ILE A 71 -17.75 18.04 -20.75
CA ILE A 71 -16.62 18.98 -20.86
C ILE A 71 -16.19 19.45 -19.46
N THR A 72 -17.17 19.79 -18.63
CA THR A 72 -16.95 20.24 -17.26
C THR A 72 -16.32 19.16 -16.39
N ILE A 73 -16.81 17.93 -16.52
CA ILE A 73 -16.30 16.78 -15.77
C ILE A 73 -14.91 16.41 -16.23
N ALA A 74 -14.63 16.40 -17.54
CA ALA A 74 -13.28 16.17 -18.05
C ALA A 74 -12.28 17.21 -17.49
N ASN A 75 -12.68 18.49 -17.45
CA ASN A 75 -11.90 19.56 -16.85
C ASN A 75 -11.69 19.34 -15.34
N PHE A 76 -12.76 19.09 -14.57
CA PHE A 76 -12.67 18.87 -13.13
C PHE A 76 -11.78 17.65 -12.79
N LEU A 77 -12.00 16.53 -13.48
CA LEU A 77 -11.20 15.31 -13.34
C LEU A 77 -9.73 15.54 -13.74
N ASN A 78 -9.43 16.45 -14.67
CA ASN A 78 -8.04 16.80 -14.97
C ASN A 78 -7.35 17.45 -13.76
N TYR A 79 -8.01 18.36 -13.04
CA TYR A 79 -7.46 18.94 -11.81
C TYR A 79 -7.35 17.93 -10.65
N VAL A 80 -8.31 17.00 -10.54
CA VAL A 80 -8.25 15.89 -9.58
C VAL A 80 -7.06 14.96 -9.89
N THR A 81 -7.00 14.43 -11.10
CA THR A 81 -6.01 13.41 -11.48
C THR A 81 -4.58 13.94 -11.63
N SER A 82 -4.41 15.24 -11.86
CA SER A 82 -3.10 15.92 -11.83
C SER A 82 -2.64 16.33 -10.42
N GLY A 83 -3.45 16.13 -9.38
CA GLY A 83 -3.16 16.54 -8.01
C GLY A 83 -3.18 18.05 -7.78
N ARG A 84 -3.70 18.84 -8.73
CA ARG A 84 -3.74 20.32 -8.62
C ARG A 84 -4.79 20.81 -7.63
N LEU A 85 -5.78 19.99 -7.29
CA LEU A 85 -6.72 20.28 -6.20
C LEU A 85 -6.17 19.94 -4.82
N ASP A 86 -5.11 19.12 -4.72
CA ASP A 86 -4.50 18.76 -3.45
C ASP A 86 -3.90 19.99 -2.77
N GLU A 87 -4.01 20.03 -1.44
CA GLU A 87 -3.55 21.13 -0.60
C GLU A 87 -4.20 22.50 -0.93
N THR A 88 -5.29 22.51 -1.70
CA THR A 88 -6.14 23.69 -1.83
C THR A 88 -6.99 23.89 -0.57
N PHE A 89 -7.70 25.00 -0.45
CA PHE A 89 -8.61 25.24 0.66
C PHE A 89 -9.91 25.89 0.19
N PHE A 90 -10.96 25.75 1.00
CA PHE A 90 -12.19 26.52 0.82
C PHE A 90 -11.90 27.96 1.22
N HIS A 91 -11.85 28.85 0.23
CA HIS A 91 -11.48 30.25 0.42
C HIS A 91 -12.72 31.16 0.57
N ARG A 92 -13.92 30.59 0.40
CA ARG A 92 -15.17 31.32 0.53
C ARG A 92 -16.28 30.41 1.07
N SER A 93 -16.96 30.88 2.11
CA SER A 93 -18.15 30.25 2.67
C SER A 93 -19.18 31.32 2.98
N VAL A 94 -20.38 31.19 2.41
CA VAL A 94 -21.50 32.11 2.63
C VAL A 94 -22.68 31.32 3.17
N THR A 95 -23.08 31.65 4.39
CA THR A 95 -24.19 31.00 5.09
C THR A 95 -25.46 31.03 4.25
N ASN A 96 -26.16 29.90 4.18
CA ASN A 96 -27.37 29.72 3.35
C ASN A 96 -27.16 30.05 1.87
N PHE A 97 -25.95 29.82 1.34
CA PHE A 97 -25.66 30.01 -0.08
C PHE A 97 -24.74 28.90 -0.60
N VAL A 98 -23.41 29.07 -0.49
CA VAL A 98 -22.42 28.12 -1.05
C VAL A 98 -21.14 28.07 -0.22
N ILE A 99 -20.41 26.96 -0.32
CA ILE A 99 -18.97 26.91 -0.01
C ILE A 99 -18.18 26.73 -1.31
N GLN A 100 -17.07 27.44 -1.47
CA GLN A 100 -16.31 27.53 -2.72
C GLN A 100 -14.81 27.29 -2.48
N GLY A 101 -14.20 26.48 -3.36
CA GLY A 101 -12.83 25.99 -3.26
C GLY A 101 -12.16 25.77 -4.62
N GLY A 102 -11.00 25.11 -4.62
CA GLY A 102 -10.29 24.68 -5.84
C GLY A 102 -9.56 25.78 -6.62
N GLY A 103 -9.36 26.97 -6.03
CA GLY A 103 -8.66 28.09 -6.68
C GLY A 103 -7.26 28.37 -6.14
N PHE A 104 -7.03 28.05 -4.87
CA PHE A 104 -5.89 28.54 -4.11
C PHE A 104 -5.34 27.46 -3.18
N SER A 105 -4.02 27.43 -3.07
CA SER A 105 -3.27 26.58 -2.14
C SER A 105 -2.53 27.43 -1.10
N TYR A 106 -2.31 26.84 0.07
CA TYR A 106 -1.53 27.45 1.14
C TYR A 106 -0.10 26.90 1.15
N ARG A 107 0.91 27.78 1.15
CA ARG A 107 2.35 27.45 1.19
C ARG A 107 3.00 28.05 2.43
N GLY A 108 3.06 27.27 3.50
CA GLY A 108 3.45 27.77 4.84
C GLY A 108 4.92 28.16 5.02
N ASP A 109 5.81 27.75 4.13
CA ASP A 109 7.25 28.00 4.18
C ASP A 109 7.67 29.32 3.52
N ARG A 110 6.71 30.16 3.09
CA ARG A 110 6.97 31.37 2.31
C ARG A 110 6.44 32.63 3.00
N ALA A 111 7.11 33.75 2.71
CA ALA A 111 6.65 35.08 3.15
C ALA A 111 5.26 35.42 2.62
N GLN A 112 4.94 34.98 1.39
CA GLN A 112 3.60 34.98 0.82
C GLN A 112 3.02 33.57 0.92
N LYS A 113 1.98 33.40 1.72
CA LYS A 113 1.38 32.09 2.03
C LYS A 113 0.32 31.65 1.02
N LEU A 114 -0.22 32.58 0.20
CA LEU A 114 -1.23 32.32 -0.82
C LEU A 114 -0.63 32.04 -2.20
N GLN A 115 -1.02 30.95 -2.84
CA GLN A 115 -0.67 30.65 -4.23
C GLN A 115 -1.89 30.18 -5.02
N SER A 116 -2.15 30.83 -6.15
CA SER A 116 -3.12 30.35 -7.14
C SER A 116 -2.64 29.04 -7.74
N ILE A 117 -3.55 28.09 -7.91
CA ILE A 117 -3.17 26.86 -8.62
C ILE A 117 -2.98 27.14 -10.11
N GLU A 118 -2.19 26.30 -10.76
CA GLU A 118 -1.99 26.37 -12.21
C GLU A 118 -3.31 26.06 -12.93
N LEU A 119 -3.73 26.96 -13.83
CA LEU A 119 -5.01 26.87 -14.53
C LEU A 119 -4.82 26.40 -15.97
N ASP A 120 -5.72 25.52 -16.40
CA ASP A 120 -5.96 25.23 -17.81
C ASP A 120 -6.76 26.37 -18.48
N PRO A 121 -6.79 26.43 -19.82
CA PRO A 121 -7.66 27.34 -20.54
C PRO A 121 -9.14 27.22 -20.10
N PRO A 122 -9.89 28.33 -20.09
CA PRO A 122 -11.28 28.30 -19.66
C PRO A 122 -12.15 27.43 -20.59
N ILE A 123 -13.13 26.74 -20.00
CA ILE A 123 -14.05 25.87 -20.73
C ILE A 123 -15.35 26.59 -21.11
N VAL A 124 -16.02 26.05 -22.13
CA VAL A 124 -17.38 26.47 -22.49
C VAL A 124 -18.37 26.08 -21.38
N ARG A 125 -19.33 26.96 -21.10
CA ARG A 125 -20.41 26.70 -20.14
C ARG A 125 -21.41 25.73 -20.74
N GLU A 126 -21.60 24.57 -20.10
CA GLU A 126 -22.56 23.54 -20.55
C GLU A 126 -23.96 23.78 -19.97
N GLU A 127 -24.99 23.67 -20.81
CA GLU A 127 -26.39 23.67 -20.40
C GLU A 127 -26.86 22.25 -20.07
N THR A 128 -26.81 21.90 -18.79
CA THR A 128 -27.05 20.53 -18.33
C THR A 128 -28.51 20.23 -18.03
N GLY A 129 -29.38 21.25 -18.05
CA GLY A 129 -30.78 21.17 -17.60
C GLY A 129 -30.94 20.96 -16.08
N ARG A 130 -29.84 20.96 -15.31
CA ARG A 130 -29.85 20.76 -13.86
C ARG A 130 -29.86 22.09 -13.11
N ALA A 131 -30.69 22.17 -12.08
CA ALA A 131 -30.79 23.35 -11.22
C ALA A 131 -29.77 23.31 -10.08
N ASN A 132 -29.32 24.49 -9.63
CA ASN A 132 -28.47 24.70 -8.46
C ASN A 132 -29.27 24.47 -7.18
N LEU A 133 -29.59 23.22 -6.88
CA LEU A 133 -30.30 22.79 -5.67
C LEU A 133 -29.30 22.50 -4.55
N ALA A 134 -29.77 22.42 -3.31
CA ALA A 134 -28.95 21.99 -2.17
C ALA A 134 -28.22 20.67 -2.50
N ARG A 135 -26.97 20.54 -2.03
CA ARG A 135 -26.04 19.42 -2.29
C ARG A 135 -25.47 19.32 -3.70
N THR A 136 -25.92 20.13 -4.67
CA THR A 136 -25.32 20.13 -6.02
C THR A 136 -23.97 20.82 -6.04
N VAL A 137 -23.10 20.37 -6.93
CA VAL A 137 -21.76 20.93 -7.18
C VAL A 137 -21.75 21.56 -8.57
N ALA A 138 -21.26 22.81 -8.63
CA ALA A 138 -21.21 23.59 -9.86
C ALA A 138 -19.88 24.32 -10.03
N MET A 139 -19.51 24.59 -11.29
CA MET A 139 -18.27 25.33 -11.60
C MET A 139 -18.43 26.81 -11.32
N ALA A 140 -17.49 27.39 -10.59
CA ALA A 140 -17.39 28.84 -10.46
C ALA A 140 -16.81 29.45 -11.74
N ARG A 141 -17.15 30.72 -12.00
CA ARG A 141 -16.68 31.48 -13.15
C ARG A 141 -16.67 32.98 -12.85
N SER A 142 -15.99 33.74 -13.68
CA SER A 142 -16.07 35.21 -13.68
C SER A 142 -17.39 35.69 -14.30
N SER A 143 -17.52 37.01 -14.51
CA SER A 143 -18.66 37.59 -15.26
C SER A 143 -18.79 37.02 -16.67
N GLU A 144 -17.67 36.64 -17.30
CA GLU A 144 -17.65 36.02 -18.61
C GLU A 144 -18.24 34.62 -18.58
N LEU A 145 -19.13 34.31 -19.52
CA LEU A 145 -19.89 33.06 -19.54
C LEU A 145 -18.99 31.82 -19.64
N ASN A 146 -18.02 31.85 -20.56
CA ASN A 146 -17.08 30.76 -20.83
C ASN A 146 -15.73 31.02 -20.15
N SER A 147 -15.74 31.13 -18.82
CA SER A 147 -14.54 31.45 -18.02
C SER A 147 -14.25 30.49 -16.87
N ALA A 148 -15.01 29.40 -16.75
CA ALA A 148 -14.76 28.39 -15.73
C ALA A 148 -13.42 27.69 -15.98
N THR A 149 -12.63 27.51 -14.92
CA THR A 149 -11.37 26.76 -14.93
C THR A 149 -11.37 25.71 -13.82
N SER A 150 -10.80 25.97 -12.65
CA SER A 150 -10.64 24.97 -11.58
C SER A 150 -11.60 25.12 -10.41
N GLN A 151 -12.12 26.33 -10.19
CA GLN A 151 -12.92 26.62 -9.00
C GLN A 151 -14.31 26.00 -9.10
N PHE A 152 -14.76 25.43 -7.99
CA PHE A 152 -16.09 24.85 -7.85
C PHE A 152 -16.72 25.28 -6.54
N PHE A 153 -18.04 25.15 -6.45
CA PHE A 153 -18.78 25.39 -5.22
C PHE A 153 -19.82 24.30 -4.97
N ILE A 154 -20.14 24.10 -3.69
CA ILE A 154 -21.20 23.21 -3.22
C ILE A 154 -22.35 24.09 -2.73
N ASN A 155 -23.55 23.87 -3.28
CA ASN A 155 -24.77 24.58 -2.89
C ASN A 155 -25.24 24.10 -1.50
N LEU A 156 -25.34 25.03 -0.53
CA LEU A 156 -25.81 24.75 0.83
C LEU A 156 -27.35 24.72 0.91
N VAL A 157 -28.01 25.46 0.02
CA VAL A 157 -29.46 25.57 -0.12
C VAL A 157 -29.83 25.59 -1.61
N ASP A 158 -31.12 25.67 -1.92
CA ASP A 158 -31.57 25.89 -3.29
C ASP A 158 -31.30 27.33 -3.73
N ASN A 159 -30.51 27.50 -4.78
CA ASN A 159 -30.03 28.77 -5.30
C ASN A 159 -30.56 29.02 -6.73
N PRO A 160 -31.88 29.27 -6.92
CA PRO A 160 -32.47 29.40 -8.25
C PRO A 160 -31.91 30.57 -9.07
N SER A 161 -31.39 31.61 -8.41
CA SER A 161 -30.72 32.74 -9.07
C SER A 161 -29.47 32.30 -9.84
N LEU A 162 -28.75 31.28 -9.39
CA LEU A 162 -27.56 30.73 -10.06
C LEU A 162 -27.90 29.96 -11.35
N ASN A 163 -29.18 29.66 -11.59
CA ASN A 163 -29.60 29.02 -12.84
C ASN A 163 -29.63 29.99 -14.02
N THR A 164 -29.84 31.29 -13.76
CA THR A 164 -30.06 32.30 -14.81
C THR A 164 -29.10 33.49 -14.72
N SER A 165 -28.53 33.78 -13.55
CA SER A 165 -27.65 34.94 -13.32
C SER A 165 -26.45 34.91 -14.26
N GLY A 166 -26.29 35.98 -15.07
CA GLY A 166 -25.21 36.12 -16.04
C GLY A 166 -25.12 34.98 -17.05
N GLY A 167 -26.20 34.25 -17.31
CA GLY A 167 -26.20 33.04 -18.14
C GLY A 167 -26.01 31.72 -17.36
N GLY A 168 -26.06 31.74 -16.03
CA GLY A 168 -26.10 30.57 -15.15
C GLY A 168 -24.74 29.95 -14.81
N TYR A 169 -24.77 28.91 -13.96
CA TYR A 169 -23.62 28.10 -13.54
C TYR A 169 -23.87 26.62 -13.83
N THR A 170 -22.86 25.93 -14.39
CA THR A 170 -22.97 24.53 -14.78
C THR A 170 -22.91 23.60 -13.57
N VAL A 171 -24.05 23.00 -13.23
CA VAL A 171 -24.14 21.91 -12.25
C VAL A 171 -23.64 20.62 -12.89
N PHE A 172 -22.58 20.04 -12.33
CA PHE A 172 -21.90 18.86 -12.87
C PHE A 172 -21.85 17.68 -11.90
N GLY A 173 -22.28 17.84 -10.65
CA GLY A 173 -22.32 16.75 -9.69
C GLY A 173 -23.18 17.03 -8.47
N ARG A 174 -23.16 16.11 -7.51
CA ARG A 174 -23.84 16.24 -6.21
C ARG A 174 -23.11 15.49 -5.10
N VAL A 175 -23.22 15.99 -3.87
CA VAL A 175 -22.74 15.30 -2.67
C VAL A 175 -23.61 14.07 -2.38
N VAL A 176 -22.99 12.89 -2.34
CA VAL A 176 -23.62 11.60 -2.03
C VAL A 176 -23.24 11.06 -0.66
N ALA A 177 -22.09 11.47 -0.11
CA ALA A 177 -21.71 11.22 1.30
C ALA A 177 -20.90 12.40 1.87
N GLY A 178 -20.87 12.53 3.20
CA GLY A 178 -20.17 13.64 3.87
C GLY A 178 -20.94 14.96 3.90
N TRP A 179 -22.28 14.92 3.84
CA TRP A 179 -23.09 16.14 3.92
C TRP A 179 -22.94 16.85 5.27
N SER A 180 -22.90 16.10 6.37
CA SER A 180 -22.56 16.62 7.71
C SER A 180 -21.21 17.35 7.74
N VAL A 181 -20.21 16.91 6.97
CA VAL A 181 -18.90 17.59 6.86
C VAL A 181 -19.05 18.93 6.16
N VAL A 182 -19.79 18.97 5.04
CA VAL A 182 -20.11 20.24 4.34
C VAL A 182 -20.82 21.22 5.26
N GLN A 183 -21.80 20.75 6.04
CA GLN A 183 -22.53 21.58 7.00
C GLN A 183 -21.63 22.06 8.15
N ALA A 184 -20.71 21.22 8.63
CA ALA A 184 -19.75 21.59 9.65
C ALA A 184 -18.80 22.70 9.15
N ILE A 185 -18.31 22.59 7.90
CA ILE A 185 -17.50 23.63 7.25
C ILE A 185 -18.28 24.95 7.13
N ALA A 186 -19.54 24.87 6.71
CA ALA A 186 -20.41 26.05 6.57
C ALA A 186 -20.76 26.73 7.90
N GLY A 187 -20.63 26.01 9.02
CA GLY A 187 -20.86 26.51 10.38
C GLY A 187 -19.62 27.06 11.08
N LEU A 188 -18.47 27.12 10.40
CA LEU A 188 -17.24 27.71 10.95
C LEU A 188 -17.28 29.23 11.00
N ASP A 189 -16.38 29.79 11.81
CA ASP A 189 -16.10 31.22 11.80
C ASP A 189 -15.55 31.67 10.44
N ILE A 190 -15.92 32.88 10.04
CA ILE A 190 -15.54 33.48 8.76
C ILE A 190 -14.58 34.63 9.01
N GLU A 191 -13.42 34.59 8.35
CA GLU A 191 -12.39 35.61 8.43
C GLU A 191 -12.21 36.35 7.10
N ASN A 192 -12.00 37.65 7.21
CA ASN A 192 -11.64 38.49 6.07
C ASN A 192 -10.12 38.62 6.01
N LEU A 193 -9.49 37.86 5.11
CA LEU A 193 -8.04 37.83 4.92
C LEU A 193 -7.58 38.74 3.78
N VAL A 194 -8.45 39.55 3.19
CA VAL A 194 -8.11 40.46 2.07
C VAL A 194 -6.95 41.39 2.46
N SER A 195 -6.95 41.92 3.67
CA SER A 195 -5.90 42.81 4.18
C SER A 195 -4.82 42.08 4.99
N ASN A 196 -4.87 40.75 5.09
CA ASN A 196 -3.88 40.00 5.83
C ASN A 196 -2.55 39.97 5.05
N PRO A 197 -1.41 40.36 5.67
CA PRO A 197 -0.14 40.47 4.98
C PRO A 197 0.37 39.13 4.41
N PHE A 198 -0.01 37.99 5.01
CA PHE A 198 0.37 36.67 4.51
C PHE A 198 -0.38 36.26 3.24
N PHE A 199 -1.53 36.90 2.95
CA PHE A 199 -2.39 36.62 1.79
C PHE A 199 -2.34 37.75 0.74
N ALA A 200 -1.42 38.71 0.89
CA ALA A 200 -1.19 39.76 -0.08
C ALA A 200 -0.85 39.20 -1.47
N GLY A 201 -1.28 39.87 -2.54
CA GLY A 201 -0.99 39.48 -3.92
C GLY A 201 -2.14 39.81 -4.90
N PRO A 202 -2.00 39.53 -6.21
CA PRO A 202 -2.98 39.95 -7.23
C PRO A 202 -4.38 39.37 -7.03
N GLN A 203 -4.50 38.25 -6.31
CA GLN A 203 -5.76 37.50 -6.15
C GLN A 203 -6.33 37.55 -4.71
N HIS A 204 -5.84 38.46 -3.87
CA HIS A 204 -6.27 38.64 -2.47
C HIS A 204 -7.76 39.00 -2.31
N GLY A 205 -8.39 39.61 -3.33
CA GLY A 205 -9.80 40.00 -3.31
C GLY A 205 -10.79 38.83 -3.17
N ALA A 206 -10.34 37.60 -3.39
CA ALA A 206 -11.16 36.39 -3.21
C ALA A 206 -11.19 35.88 -1.75
N MET A 207 -10.48 36.53 -0.82
CA MET A 207 -10.28 36.06 0.56
C MET A 207 -11.13 36.80 1.60
N GLY A 208 -12.31 37.31 1.20
CA GLY A 208 -13.17 38.12 2.08
C GLY A 208 -14.04 37.32 3.05
N GLU A 209 -14.26 36.03 2.76
CA GLU A 209 -15.23 35.18 3.45
C GLU A 209 -14.63 33.78 3.74
N VAL A 210 -13.40 33.72 4.24
CA VAL A 210 -12.65 32.46 4.40
C VAL A 210 -13.14 31.70 5.64
N PRO A 211 -13.66 30.46 5.53
CA PRO A 211 -13.95 29.63 6.69
C PRO A 211 -12.65 29.17 7.38
N VAL A 212 -12.56 29.38 8.69
CA VAL A 212 -11.38 29.06 9.48
C VAL A 212 -11.68 28.09 10.62
N THR A 213 -10.71 27.25 10.97
CA THR A 213 -10.85 26.28 12.07
C THR A 213 -10.52 26.93 13.42
N SER A 214 -10.77 26.21 14.51
CA SER A 214 -10.38 26.64 15.86
C SER A 214 -8.87 26.77 16.08
N ARG A 215 -8.03 26.35 15.13
CA ARG A 215 -6.56 26.50 15.17
C ARG A 215 -6.07 27.76 14.44
N PHE A 216 -6.96 28.58 13.93
CA PHE A 216 -6.59 29.77 13.18
C PHE A 216 -6.00 30.85 14.09
N ASP A 217 -4.86 31.40 13.68
CA ASP A 217 -4.25 32.60 14.26
C ASP A 217 -4.01 33.60 13.11
N PRO A 218 -4.63 34.80 13.13
CA PRO A 218 -4.43 35.79 12.07
C PRO A 218 -2.99 36.33 11.98
N ASN A 219 -2.21 36.22 13.07
CA ASN A 219 -0.81 36.66 13.13
C ASN A 219 0.17 35.56 12.73
N ASP A 220 -0.27 34.31 12.74
CA ASP A 220 0.48 33.17 12.24
C ASP A 220 -0.46 32.14 11.63
N VAL A 221 -0.99 32.47 10.44
CA VAL A 221 -1.91 31.55 9.76
C VAL A 221 -1.15 30.27 9.44
N GLN A 222 -1.61 29.14 9.96
CA GLN A 222 -1.04 27.81 9.73
C GLN A 222 -1.98 26.96 8.87
N ARG A 223 -1.46 25.89 8.23
CA ARG A 223 -2.27 24.95 7.41
C ARG A 223 -3.53 24.48 8.14
N GLY A 224 -3.37 24.05 9.40
CA GLY A 224 -4.46 23.55 10.23
C GLY A 224 -5.51 24.60 10.61
N GLY A 225 -5.22 25.90 10.43
CA GLY A 225 -6.17 26.99 10.65
C GLY A 225 -7.17 27.20 9.50
N LEU A 226 -6.92 26.61 8.33
CA LEU A 226 -7.80 26.68 7.16
C LEU A 226 -8.54 25.36 6.94
N VAL A 227 -9.66 25.38 6.22
CA VAL A 227 -10.34 24.17 5.75
C VAL A 227 -9.67 23.68 4.48
N GLN A 228 -8.71 22.78 4.64
CA GLN A 228 -7.91 22.28 3.53
C GLN A 228 -8.61 21.13 2.81
N LEU A 229 -8.62 21.17 1.48
CA LEU A 229 -8.77 19.99 0.65
C LEU A 229 -7.42 19.27 0.64
N VAL A 230 -7.27 18.32 1.54
CA VAL A 230 -6.05 17.55 1.71
C VAL A 230 -5.83 16.70 0.47
N ASN A 231 -6.83 15.97 -0.01
CA ASN A 231 -6.74 15.08 -1.17
C ASN A 231 -8.00 15.14 -2.02
N ALA A 232 -7.86 15.00 -3.33
CA ALA A 232 -8.98 14.74 -4.23
C ALA A 232 -8.70 13.50 -5.08
N GLU A 233 -9.57 12.50 -5.00
CA GLU A 233 -9.33 11.20 -5.64
C GLU A 233 -10.58 10.65 -6.33
N VAL A 234 -10.42 10.05 -7.50
CA VAL A 234 -11.48 9.29 -8.15
C VAL A 234 -11.61 7.95 -7.42
N ILE A 235 -12.65 7.76 -6.63
CA ILE A 235 -12.92 6.50 -5.91
C ILE A 235 -13.83 5.55 -6.72
N LYS A 236 -14.44 6.06 -7.79
CA LYS A 236 -15.21 5.28 -8.75
C LYS A 236 -15.02 5.83 -10.16
N PRO A 237 -14.50 5.05 -11.12
CA PRO A 237 -14.33 5.52 -12.48
C PRO A 237 -15.68 5.61 -13.22
N ALA A 238 -15.69 6.41 -14.28
CA ALA A 238 -16.80 6.48 -15.24
C ALA A 238 -17.02 5.13 -15.92
N ASP A 239 -18.27 4.81 -16.24
CA ASP A 239 -18.68 3.62 -17.02
C ASP A 239 -18.39 2.26 -16.35
N ILE A 240 -17.89 2.26 -15.11
CA ILE A 240 -17.64 1.07 -14.31
C ILE A 240 -18.57 1.08 -13.12
N ALA A 241 -19.38 0.03 -12.96
CA ALA A 241 -20.39 -0.01 -11.90
C ALA A 241 -19.84 -0.12 -10.48
N ALA A 242 -18.58 -0.56 -10.31
CA ALA A 242 -17.95 -0.78 -9.00
C ALA A 242 -17.02 0.37 -8.61
N PHE A 243 -16.94 0.65 -7.31
CA PHE A 243 -15.88 1.48 -6.72
C PHE A 243 -14.51 0.80 -6.83
N TYR A 244 -13.45 1.60 -6.75
CA TYR A 244 -12.13 1.11 -6.38
C TYR A 244 -12.17 0.68 -4.90
N GLY A 245 -12.50 -0.59 -4.67
CA GLY A 245 -12.64 -1.16 -3.33
C GLY A 245 -11.37 -1.83 -2.81
N GLN A 246 -10.31 -1.85 -3.61
CA GLN A 246 -9.06 -2.55 -3.29
C GLN A 246 -7.87 -1.67 -3.63
N VAL A 247 -6.93 -1.59 -2.72
CA VAL A 247 -5.69 -0.84 -2.90
C VAL A 247 -4.50 -1.73 -2.56
N LEU A 248 -3.56 -1.77 -3.47
CA LEU A 248 -2.22 -2.27 -3.28
C LEU A 248 -1.27 -1.09 -3.21
N MET A 249 -0.25 -1.19 -2.37
CA MET A 249 0.69 -0.10 -2.17
C MET A 249 2.13 -0.60 -2.15
N PHE A 250 2.99 0.20 -2.75
CA PHE A 250 4.43 0.11 -2.66
C PHE A 250 4.94 1.41 -2.00
N PRO A 251 5.32 1.39 -0.72
CA PRO A 251 5.68 2.60 0.03
C PRO A 251 6.99 3.24 -0.41
N ASP A 252 7.74 2.60 -1.31
CA ASP A 252 9.02 3.07 -1.81
C ASP A 252 8.99 3.47 -3.29
N GLY A 253 10.01 4.22 -3.73
CA GLY A 253 10.15 4.68 -5.11
C GLY A 253 11.04 5.91 -5.27
N ARG A 254 11.99 5.80 -6.20
CA ARG A 254 12.74 6.92 -6.75
C ARG A 254 13.31 6.53 -8.11
N ALA A 255 12.83 7.20 -9.15
CA ALA A 255 13.32 7.05 -10.50
C ALA A 255 14.72 7.63 -10.58
N GLY A 256 15.71 6.75 -10.61
CA GLY A 256 17.13 7.08 -10.70
C GLY A 256 17.66 7.01 -12.12
N THR A 257 18.96 7.20 -12.26
CA THR A 257 19.67 7.22 -13.55
C THR A 257 20.27 5.87 -13.95
N THR A 258 19.99 4.81 -13.21
CA THR A 258 20.60 3.49 -13.41
C THR A 258 19.60 2.35 -13.58
N ALA A 259 18.34 2.55 -13.20
CA ALA A 259 17.37 1.47 -13.08
C ALA A 259 16.15 1.64 -13.98
N VAL A 260 15.66 0.51 -14.49
CA VAL A 260 14.35 0.40 -15.15
C VAL A 260 13.34 -0.13 -14.14
N GLU A 261 12.23 0.57 -13.99
CA GLU A 261 11.16 0.20 -13.07
C GLU A 261 9.91 -0.20 -13.85
N THR A 262 9.36 -1.38 -13.57
CA THR A 262 8.17 -1.90 -14.24
C THR A 262 7.13 -2.36 -13.24
N LEU A 263 5.88 -1.97 -13.47
CA LEU A 263 4.72 -2.37 -12.67
C LEU A 263 3.86 -3.32 -13.50
N ARG A 264 3.87 -4.60 -13.15
CA ARG A 264 3.00 -5.60 -13.75
C ARG A 264 1.69 -5.68 -12.98
N LEU A 265 0.57 -5.58 -13.70
CA LEU A 265 -0.77 -5.75 -13.17
C LEU A 265 -1.41 -7.00 -13.78
N THR A 266 -2.08 -7.79 -12.95
CA THR A 266 -2.76 -9.02 -13.37
C THR A 266 -4.18 -9.02 -12.84
N ASN A 267 -5.14 -9.22 -13.73
CA ASN A 267 -6.53 -9.48 -13.36
C ASN A 267 -6.76 -11.00 -13.27
N PRO A 268 -6.86 -11.59 -12.06
CA PRO A 268 -7.13 -13.01 -11.91
C PRO A 268 -8.62 -13.38 -12.10
N ASN A 269 -9.50 -12.40 -12.30
CA ASN A 269 -10.94 -12.62 -12.29
C ASN A 269 -11.46 -13.09 -13.64
N ALA A 270 -12.62 -13.74 -13.59
CA ALA A 270 -13.41 -14.08 -14.78
C ALA A 270 -14.17 -12.87 -15.37
N THR A 271 -14.13 -11.72 -14.70
CA THR A 271 -14.71 -10.46 -15.15
C THR A 271 -13.63 -9.41 -15.33
N GLN A 272 -13.92 -8.39 -16.13
CA GLN A 272 -13.02 -7.25 -16.30
C GLN A 272 -12.84 -6.49 -14.97
N ALA A 273 -11.63 -5.98 -14.75
CA ALA A 273 -11.31 -5.14 -13.60
C ALA A 273 -10.80 -3.78 -14.09
N ALA A 274 -11.38 -2.71 -13.57
CA ALA A 274 -10.82 -1.37 -13.74
C ALA A 274 -9.68 -1.16 -12.75
N TYR A 275 -8.67 -0.41 -13.16
CA TYR A 275 -7.56 -0.02 -12.30
C TYR A 275 -7.19 1.44 -12.50
N GLN A 276 -6.59 2.02 -11.47
CA GLN A 276 -5.78 3.22 -11.59
C GLN A 276 -4.48 3.06 -10.80
N VAL A 277 -3.43 3.72 -11.29
CA VAL A 277 -2.14 3.79 -10.64
C VAL A 277 -1.93 5.23 -10.19
N VAL A 278 -1.89 5.43 -8.88
CA VAL A 278 -1.68 6.73 -8.24
C VAL A 278 -0.28 6.76 -7.67
N VAL A 279 0.46 7.83 -7.97
CA VAL A 279 1.79 8.07 -7.44
C VAL A 279 1.72 9.19 -6.43
N ARG A 280 2.15 8.92 -5.20
CA ARG A 280 2.18 9.90 -4.11
C ARG A 280 3.61 10.32 -3.83
N TYR A 281 3.88 11.61 -3.82
CA TYR A 281 5.23 12.16 -3.73
C TYR A 281 5.53 12.81 -2.39
N ALA A 282 6.81 12.85 -2.04
CA ALA A 282 7.27 13.57 -0.84
C ALA A 282 7.14 15.10 -0.98
N THR A 283 7.28 15.65 -2.20
CA THR A 283 7.32 17.11 -2.44
C THR A 283 6.59 17.54 -3.71
N GLY A 284 6.08 18.77 -3.75
CA GLY A 284 5.33 19.32 -4.89
C GLY A 284 3.91 18.79 -4.96
N LEU A 285 3.36 18.64 -6.18
CA LEU A 285 2.07 17.99 -6.41
C LEU A 285 2.09 16.60 -5.78
N ARG A 286 1.18 16.39 -4.81
CA ARG A 286 1.27 15.25 -3.91
C ARG A 286 0.84 13.98 -4.61
N ASP A 287 -0.37 13.97 -5.17
CA ASP A 287 -0.91 12.80 -5.84
C ASP A 287 -0.94 13.02 -7.34
N ARG A 288 -0.71 11.95 -8.10
CA ARG A 288 -0.86 11.99 -9.55
C ARG A 288 -1.33 10.64 -10.04
N VAL A 289 -2.42 10.62 -10.79
CA VAL A 289 -2.81 9.44 -11.56
C VAL A 289 -1.87 9.35 -12.75
N VAL A 290 -1.10 8.27 -12.83
CA VAL A 290 -0.10 8.07 -13.90
C VAL A 290 -0.53 7.03 -14.92
N ALA A 291 -1.52 6.19 -14.57
CA ALA A 291 -2.15 5.27 -15.49
C ALA A 291 -3.57 4.94 -15.01
N THR A 292 -4.50 4.80 -15.95
CA THR A 292 -5.86 4.29 -15.72
C THR A 292 -6.22 3.36 -16.86
N GLY A 293 -6.97 2.31 -16.57
CA GLY A 293 -7.47 1.44 -17.63
C GLY A 293 -8.33 0.31 -17.12
N THR A 294 -8.65 -0.60 -18.04
CA THR A 294 -9.34 -1.84 -17.75
C THR A 294 -8.46 -3.03 -18.12
N LEU A 295 -8.45 -4.05 -17.27
CA LEU A 295 -7.86 -5.35 -17.53
C LEU A 295 -8.98 -6.33 -17.82
N ASP A 296 -8.96 -6.92 -19.02
CA ASP A 296 -9.88 -8.00 -19.38
C ASP A 296 -9.75 -9.17 -18.40
N ALA A 297 -10.79 -10.00 -18.36
CA ALA A 297 -10.80 -11.20 -17.54
C ALA A 297 -9.54 -12.04 -17.82
N ARG A 298 -8.85 -12.47 -16.76
CA ARG A 298 -7.64 -13.32 -16.83
C ARG A 298 -6.50 -12.72 -17.66
N SER A 299 -6.36 -11.41 -17.72
CA SER A 299 -5.30 -10.75 -18.49
C SER A 299 -4.22 -10.15 -17.59
N SER A 300 -3.11 -9.71 -18.20
CA SER A 300 -2.08 -8.94 -17.51
C SER A 300 -1.53 -7.85 -18.41
N THR A 301 -1.07 -6.75 -17.81
CA THR A 301 -0.35 -5.67 -18.49
C THR A 301 0.92 -5.30 -17.73
N VAL A 302 1.84 -4.61 -18.38
CA VAL A 302 3.05 -4.07 -17.78
C VAL A 302 3.12 -2.58 -18.10
N LEU A 303 3.33 -1.78 -17.07
CA LEU A 303 3.59 -0.35 -17.17
C LEU A 303 5.07 -0.12 -16.90
N VAL A 304 5.74 0.61 -17.78
CA VAL A 304 7.09 1.12 -17.51
C VAL A 304 6.92 2.35 -16.62
N VAL A 305 7.32 2.24 -15.36
CA VAL A 305 7.21 3.32 -14.38
C VAL A 305 8.29 4.36 -14.66
N SER A 306 9.53 3.91 -14.84
CA SER A 306 10.66 4.73 -15.26
C SER A 306 11.65 3.89 -16.05
N ASP A 307 12.28 4.48 -17.05
CA ASP A 307 13.41 3.91 -17.77
C ASP A 307 14.55 4.92 -17.72
N PHE A 308 15.71 4.53 -17.21
CA PHE A 308 16.85 5.44 -17.10
C PHE A 308 17.42 5.84 -18.47
N GLU A 309 17.21 5.02 -19.50
CA GLU A 309 17.62 5.33 -20.88
C GLU A 309 16.66 6.33 -21.54
N ASP A 310 15.42 6.45 -21.06
CA ASP A 310 14.40 7.37 -21.54
C ASP A 310 13.55 7.95 -20.41
N LEU A 311 14.17 8.81 -19.59
CA LEU A 311 13.46 9.51 -18.50
C LEU A 311 12.35 10.45 -19.01
N SER A 312 12.30 10.77 -20.30
CA SER A 312 11.27 11.63 -20.87
C SER A 312 9.90 10.96 -20.97
N SER A 313 9.88 9.61 -21.04
CA SER A 313 8.66 8.80 -21.05
C SER A 313 8.30 8.24 -19.67
N ALA A 314 9.06 8.58 -18.62
CA ALA A 314 8.79 8.13 -17.26
C ALA A 314 7.40 8.59 -16.78
N LEU A 315 6.65 7.65 -16.21
CA LEU A 315 5.34 7.92 -15.59
C LEU A 315 5.49 8.73 -14.29
N VAL A 316 6.68 8.69 -13.70
CA VAL A 316 7.04 9.37 -12.47
C VAL A 316 8.04 10.49 -12.71
N ARG A 317 8.09 11.45 -11.78
CA ARG A 317 9.10 12.52 -11.83
C ARG A 317 10.50 11.94 -11.57
N PRO A 318 11.48 12.17 -12.47
CA PRO A 318 12.86 11.79 -12.22
C PRO A 318 13.37 12.40 -10.92
N ASP A 319 14.19 11.65 -10.17
CA ASP A 319 14.79 12.04 -8.90
C ASP A 319 13.83 12.37 -7.75
N ALA A 320 12.52 12.29 -7.95
CA ALA A 320 11.54 12.49 -6.90
C ALA A 320 11.29 11.20 -6.12
N GLU A 321 11.11 11.33 -4.80
CA GLU A 321 10.66 10.21 -3.99
C GLU A 321 9.15 10.02 -4.12
N TYR A 322 8.72 8.77 -4.31
CA TYR A 322 7.32 8.42 -4.42
C TYR A 322 6.94 7.11 -3.74
N SER A 323 5.64 6.90 -3.64
CA SER A 323 4.98 5.63 -3.37
C SER A 323 4.00 5.35 -4.51
N ILE A 324 3.82 4.08 -4.86
CA ILE A 324 2.87 3.65 -5.89
C ILE A 324 1.67 3.02 -5.22
N TYR A 325 0.48 3.46 -5.61
CA TYR A 325 -0.80 2.89 -5.25
C TYR A 325 -1.42 2.30 -6.50
N VAL A 326 -1.90 1.06 -6.42
CA VAL A 326 -2.71 0.42 -7.45
C VAL A 326 -4.08 0.21 -6.85
N GLU A 327 -5.04 0.97 -7.35
CA GLU A 327 -6.42 0.85 -6.94
C GLU A 327 -7.20 0.09 -8.00
N SER A 328 -8.08 -0.82 -7.58
CA SER A 328 -8.85 -1.64 -8.51
C SER A 328 -10.27 -1.89 -8.06
N GLY A 329 -11.16 -2.00 -9.04
CA GLY A 329 -12.58 -2.27 -8.88
C GLY A 329 -13.04 -3.28 -9.92
N ALA A 330 -13.79 -4.29 -9.49
CA ALA A 330 -14.35 -5.31 -10.38
C ALA A 330 -15.78 -5.63 -9.97
N THR A 331 -16.62 -5.93 -10.95
CA THR A 331 -18.02 -6.31 -10.73
C THR A 331 -18.15 -7.83 -10.59
N GLY A 332 -19.00 -8.28 -9.65
CA GLY A 332 -19.33 -9.68 -9.42
C GLY A 332 -19.07 -10.17 -7.99
N ALA A 333 -19.74 -11.25 -7.60
CA ALA A 333 -19.48 -11.91 -6.32
C ALA A 333 -18.11 -12.61 -6.35
N ASN A 334 -17.36 -12.57 -5.25
CA ASN A 334 -16.03 -13.19 -5.09
C ASN A 334 -14.93 -12.64 -6.01
N THR A 335 -14.98 -11.35 -6.38
CA THR A 335 -13.90 -10.70 -7.14
C THR A 335 -12.62 -10.64 -6.31
N LEU A 336 -11.58 -11.28 -6.83
CA LEU A 336 -10.23 -11.18 -6.31
C LEU A 336 -9.61 -9.83 -6.70
N PRO A 337 -8.68 -9.32 -5.90
CA PRO A 337 -7.94 -8.14 -6.27
C PRO A 337 -7.05 -8.33 -7.48
N VAL A 338 -6.96 -7.26 -8.28
CA VAL A 338 -5.86 -7.12 -9.23
C VAL A 338 -4.59 -7.36 -8.45
N ALA A 339 -3.72 -8.22 -8.97
CA ALA A 339 -2.43 -8.49 -8.39
C ALA A 339 -1.39 -7.59 -9.04
N ALA A 340 -0.47 -7.07 -8.24
CA ALA A 340 0.61 -6.22 -8.73
C ALA A 340 1.97 -6.78 -8.34
N THR A 341 2.96 -6.55 -9.19
CA THR A 341 4.37 -6.77 -8.89
C THR A 341 5.16 -5.64 -9.49
N TRP A 342 5.82 -4.88 -8.64
CA TRP A 342 6.73 -3.83 -9.06
C TRP A 342 8.15 -4.39 -9.03
N THR A 343 8.84 -4.26 -10.16
CA THR A 343 10.19 -4.77 -10.39
C THR A 343 11.10 -3.60 -10.68
N ARG A 344 12.24 -3.55 -10.01
CA ARG A 344 13.35 -2.63 -10.30
C ARG A 344 14.49 -3.45 -10.89
N GLU A 345 14.83 -3.18 -12.14
CA GLU A 345 15.92 -3.82 -12.85
C GLU A 345 17.13 -2.87 -12.90
N ASP A 346 18.26 -3.30 -12.36
CA ASP A 346 19.48 -2.50 -12.23
C ASP A 346 20.72 -3.37 -12.50
N PHE A 347 21.58 -2.95 -13.43
CA PHE A 347 22.79 -3.68 -13.86
C PHE A 347 22.60 -5.20 -14.09
N GLY A 348 21.43 -5.61 -14.61
CA GLY A 348 21.09 -7.03 -14.86
C GLY A 348 20.59 -7.81 -13.63
N SER A 349 20.32 -7.13 -12.53
CA SER A 349 19.63 -7.63 -11.33
C SER A 349 18.19 -7.11 -11.28
N ARG A 350 17.23 -7.87 -10.75
CA ARG A 350 15.79 -7.56 -10.71
C ARG A 350 15.18 -7.63 -9.31
N ALA A 351 15.25 -6.56 -8.52
CA ALA A 351 14.57 -6.51 -7.22
C ALA A 351 13.05 -6.49 -7.39
N VAL A 352 12.33 -7.28 -6.58
CA VAL A 352 10.87 -7.26 -6.52
C VAL A 352 10.45 -6.61 -5.21
N VAL A 353 9.52 -5.67 -5.29
CA VAL A 353 9.12 -4.87 -4.16
C VAL A 353 8.11 -5.59 -3.27
N SER A 354 8.28 -5.42 -1.96
CA SER A 354 7.38 -5.93 -0.93
C SER A 354 6.02 -5.22 -1.02
N LEU A 355 5.00 -5.98 -1.40
CA LEU A 355 3.61 -5.53 -1.57
C LEU A 355 2.93 -5.28 -0.22
N PHE A 356 2.35 -4.08 -0.03
CA PHE A 356 1.57 -3.75 1.15
C PHE A 356 0.07 -3.65 0.84
N ARG A 357 -0.75 -4.10 1.79
CA ARG A 357 -2.20 -4.05 1.72
C ARG A 357 -2.74 -3.45 3.03
N PRO A 358 -3.02 -2.14 3.05
CA PRO A 358 -3.35 -1.45 4.30
C PRO A 358 -4.58 -2.04 4.99
N PHE A 359 -5.63 -2.34 4.23
CA PHE A 359 -6.92 -2.86 4.70
C PHE A 359 -6.89 -4.22 5.42
N ARG A 360 -5.72 -4.89 5.48
CA ARG A 360 -5.57 -6.14 6.24
C ARG A 360 -5.27 -5.91 7.72
N TYR A 361 -4.91 -4.69 8.08
CA TYR A 361 -4.46 -4.32 9.41
C TYR A 361 -5.44 -3.35 10.03
N ASP A 362 -5.59 -3.41 11.35
CA ASP A 362 -6.31 -2.38 12.08
C ASP A 362 -5.43 -1.14 12.35
N ASP A 363 -6.07 -0.09 12.90
CA ASP A 363 -5.50 1.25 13.08
C ASP A 363 -4.32 1.23 14.04
N GLY A 364 -4.45 0.44 15.11
CA GLY A 364 -3.37 0.25 16.07
C GLY A 364 -2.16 -0.41 15.42
N GLU A 365 -2.39 -1.38 14.54
CA GLU A 365 -1.31 -2.14 13.89
C GLU A 365 -0.49 -1.33 12.89
N LEU A 366 -1.11 -0.37 12.19
CA LEU A 366 -0.40 0.48 11.22
C LEU A 366 0.28 1.71 11.83
N ARG A 367 0.11 1.94 13.13
CA ARG A 367 0.75 3.03 13.88
C ARG A 367 2.13 2.66 14.41
N ALA A 368 2.59 1.42 14.24
CA ALA A 368 3.89 0.98 14.72
C ALA A 368 4.56 0.00 13.75
N TRP A 369 5.81 0.30 13.36
CA TRP A 369 6.56 -0.48 12.36
C TRP A 369 7.95 -0.78 12.88
N ALA A 370 8.47 -1.98 12.61
CA ALA A 370 9.80 -2.39 13.05
C ALA A 370 10.64 -2.96 11.90
N PHE A 371 11.92 -2.61 11.90
CA PHE A 371 12.96 -3.03 10.98
C PHE A 371 14.03 -3.75 11.80
N PRO A 372 13.98 -5.08 11.91
CA PRO A 372 14.90 -5.84 12.77
C PRO A 372 16.36 -5.71 12.36
N TYR A 373 16.61 -5.33 11.12
CA TYR A 373 17.94 -5.04 10.62
C TYR A 373 17.86 -3.89 9.61
N VAL A 374 18.75 -2.93 9.77
CA VAL A 374 19.01 -1.89 8.81
C VAL A 374 20.52 -1.85 8.67
N GLU A 375 21.00 -2.08 7.45
CA GLU A 375 22.40 -2.01 7.14
C GLU A 375 22.91 -0.58 7.30
N ARG A 376 24.18 -0.45 7.68
CA ARG A 376 24.89 0.83 7.75
C ARG A 376 26.31 0.59 7.29
N ASN A 377 26.68 1.07 6.12
CA ASN A 377 28.07 1.03 5.69
C ASN A 377 28.42 2.32 4.91
N SER A 378 29.69 2.47 4.52
CA SER A 378 30.18 3.68 3.85
C SER A 378 29.97 3.68 2.33
N LEU A 379 29.29 2.67 1.79
CA LEU A 379 29.18 2.38 0.36
C LEU A 379 27.74 2.36 -0.15
N SER A 380 26.75 2.26 0.75
CA SER A 380 25.32 2.29 0.45
C SER A 380 24.65 3.53 1.06
N VAL A 381 23.48 3.86 0.51
CA VAL A 381 22.58 4.85 1.11
C VAL A 381 21.28 4.15 1.46
N GLU A 382 21.23 3.64 2.68
CA GLU A 382 19.98 3.12 3.22
C GLU A 382 19.07 4.28 3.61
N ARG A 383 17.80 4.12 3.25
CA ARG A 383 16.72 5.02 3.61
C ARG A 383 15.58 4.24 4.19
N ILE A 384 15.03 4.79 5.28
CA ILE A 384 13.72 4.39 5.75
C ILE A 384 12.72 5.32 5.11
N HIS A 385 11.71 4.73 4.48
CA HIS A 385 10.59 5.44 3.89
C HIS A 385 9.34 5.19 4.70
N TRP A 386 8.50 6.20 4.78
CA TRP A 386 7.14 6.06 5.28
C TRP A 386 6.20 6.90 4.44
N GLN A 387 4.95 6.46 4.38
CA GLN A 387 3.88 7.16 3.71
C GLN A 387 2.70 7.25 4.67
N ASN A 388 2.27 8.48 4.94
CA ASN A 388 1.08 8.74 5.74
C ASN A 388 -0.15 8.28 4.96
N LEU A 389 -1.00 7.47 5.59
CA LEU A 389 -2.23 6.97 4.98
C LEU A 389 -3.46 7.77 5.43
N SER A 390 -3.27 8.68 6.39
CA SER A 390 -4.31 9.51 6.98
C SER A 390 -4.37 10.90 6.34
N PRO A 391 -5.56 11.56 6.34
CA PRO A 391 -5.69 12.97 6.00
C PRO A 391 -5.11 13.92 7.05
N GLU A 392 -4.82 13.43 8.26
CA GLU A 392 -4.23 14.22 9.34
C GLU A 392 -2.70 14.15 9.32
N ASP A 393 -2.03 15.24 9.72
CA ASP A 393 -0.59 15.23 9.97
C ASP A 393 -0.24 14.19 11.04
N SER A 394 0.82 13.42 10.79
CA SER A 394 1.30 12.41 11.72
C SER A 394 2.61 12.82 12.37
N VAL A 395 2.66 12.68 13.70
CA VAL A 395 3.88 12.80 14.50
C VAL A 395 4.51 11.42 14.62
N LEU A 396 5.73 11.31 14.12
CA LEU A 396 6.53 10.09 14.12
C LEU A 396 7.61 10.15 15.19
N THR A 397 7.72 9.07 15.93
CA THR A 397 8.79 8.79 16.89
C THR A 397 9.62 7.64 16.33
N ILE A 398 10.83 7.93 15.87
CA ILE A 398 11.75 6.95 15.29
C ILE A 398 12.74 6.54 16.38
N GLU A 399 12.67 5.28 16.78
CA GLU A 399 13.51 4.66 17.80
C GLU A 399 14.60 3.83 17.12
N VAL A 400 15.86 4.19 17.35
CA VAL A 400 17.03 3.51 16.79
C VAL A 400 17.69 2.66 17.86
N TYR A 401 17.66 1.35 17.66
CA TYR A 401 18.22 0.35 18.55
C TYR A 401 19.64 -0.01 18.09
N GLN A 402 20.60 0.19 18.99
CA GLN A 402 21.98 -0.28 18.84
C GLN A 402 22.15 -1.60 19.62
N ASN A 403 23.32 -2.25 19.52
CA ASN A 403 23.53 -3.59 20.08
C ASN A 403 23.24 -3.69 21.59
N ASN A 404 23.36 -2.60 22.36
CA ASN A 404 22.94 -2.53 23.77
C ASN A 404 22.52 -1.09 24.11
N GLY A 405 21.34 -0.89 24.71
CA GLY A 405 20.95 0.40 25.30
C GLY A 405 19.50 0.79 25.05
N ILE A 406 19.07 1.87 25.72
CA ILE A 406 17.82 2.57 25.43
C ILE A 406 17.91 3.10 23.99
N PRO A 407 16.87 2.96 23.16
CA PRO A 407 16.90 3.44 21.80
C PRO A 407 17.08 4.96 21.75
N ILE A 408 17.77 5.43 20.71
CA ILE A 408 17.84 6.86 20.40
C ILE A 408 16.55 7.25 19.71
N THR A 409 15.92 8.33 20.16
CA THR A 409 14.63 8.76 19.65
C THR A 409 14.75 10.02 18.81
N ILE A 410 14.14 10.00 17.63
CA ILE A 410 14.08 11.13 16.70
C ILE A 410 12.61 11.45 16.41
N GLY A 411 12.22 12.71 16.61
CA GLY A 411 10.91 13.22 16.22
C GLY A 411 10.89 13.66 14.77
N ARG A 412 9.83 13.30 14.05
CA ARG A 412 9.50 13.83 12.71
C ARG A 412 8.01 14.11 12.64
N THR A 413 7.61 15.03 11.78
CA THR A 413 6.20 15.22 11.38
C THR A 413 6.10 14.94 9.90
N VAL A 414 5.06 14.21 9.49
CA VAL A 414 4.72 13.98 8.09
C VAL A 414 3.29 14.43 7.85
N GLU A 415 3.08 15.25 6.84
CA GLU A 415 1.74 15.78 6.54
C GLU A 415 0.77 14.66 6.09
N GLY A 416 -0.53 14.95 6.15
CA GLY A 416 -1.58 14.07 5.63
C GLY A 416 -1.33 13.60 4.20
N HIS A 417 -1.45 12.29 3.97
CA HIS A 417 -1.16 11.61 2.69
C HIS A 417 0.23 11.86 2.09
N ARG A 418 1.19 12.43 2.83
CA ARG A 418 2.54 12.70 2.33
C ARG A 418 3.52 11.57 2.64
N LYS A 419 4.47 11.38 1.72
CA LYS A 419 5.65 10.53 1.93
C LYS A 419 6.71 11.30 2.71
N GLY A 420 7.44 10.59 3.58
CA GLY A 420 8.71 11.06 4.12
C GLY A 420 9.77 9.97 4.08
N SER A 421 11.00 10.38 4.36
CA SER A 421 12.13 9.47 4.44
C SER A 421 13.17 9.96 5.44
N LEU A 422 14.07 9.05 5.83
CA LEU A 422 15.22 9.33 6.66
C LEU A 422 16.43 8.57 6.12
N LEU A 423 17.48 9.32 5.81
CA LEU A 423 18.80 8.73 5.54
C LEU A 423 19.32 8.09 6.82
N ILE A 424 19.75 6.84 6.70
CA ILE A 424 20.25 6.09 7.84
C ILE A 424 21.60 6.62 8.35
N SER A 425 22.38 7.25 7.46
CA SER A 425 23.60 7.98 7.83
C SER A 425 23.33 9.15 8.80
N ASP A 426 22.11 9.71 8.80
CA ASP A 426 21.74 10.84 9.67
C ASP A 426 21.42 10.41 11.11
N LEU A 427 21.27 9.10 11.38
CA LEU A 427 20.74 8.62 12.66
C LEU A 427 21.74 8.70 13.83
N VAL A 428 23.02 8.33 13.60
CA VAL A 428 24.06 8.17 14.65
C VAL A 428 25.48 8.03 14.06
N GLY A 429 26.54 8.28 14.85
CA GLY A 429 27.94 8.01 14.42
C GLY A 429 28.31 6.52 14.35
N GLY A 430 29.09 6.11 13.34
CA GLY A 430 29.61 4.74 13.15
C GLY A 430 28.92 3.95 12.02
N PHE A 431 29.52 2.82 11.59
CA PHE A 431 29.05 1.95 10.49
C PHE A 431 28.58 0.58 10.99
N GLU A 432 28.01 0.52 12.20
CA GLU A 432 27.43 -0.71 12.73
C GLU A 432 25.96 -0.79 12.35
N PRO A 433 25.43 -1.97 11.93
CA PRO A 433 24.02 -2.14 11.63
C PRO A 433 23.15 -1.76 12.83
N VAL A 434 21.90 -1.35 12.58
CA VAL A 434 20.93 -1.00 13.64
C VAL A 434 19.62 -1.76 13.46
N SER A 435 18.71 -1.63 14.41
CA SER A 435 17.30 -1.93 14.21
C SER A 435 16.50 -0.66 14.44
N VAL A 436 15.40 -0.49 13.72
CA VAL A 436 14.59 0.73 13.81
C VAL A 436 13.15 0.38 14.13
N ARG A 437 12.51 1.19 14.99
CA ARG A 437 11.07 1.18 15.17
C ARG A 437 10.51 2.57 14.89
N ILE A 438 9.40 2.64 14.19
CA ILE A 438 8.66 3.88 13.95
C ILE A 438 7.34 3.76 14.69
N VAL A 439 7.06 4.68 15.59
CA VAL A 439 5.75 4.85 16.23
C VAL A 439 5.13 6.12 15.69
N SER A 440 3.83 6.09 15.37
CA SER A 440 3.16 7.14 14.62
C SER A 440 1.82 7.50 15.28
N SER A 441 1.46 8.78 15.28
CA SER A 441 0.15 9.23 15.79
C SER A 441 -1.01 8.90 14.84
N ALA A 442 -0.71 8.69 13.55
CA ALA A 442 -1.65 8.24 12.52
C ALA A 442 -1.12 6.99 11.78
N THR A 443 -1.92 6.46 10.87
CA THR A 443 -1.60 5.25 10.12
C THR A 443 -0.55 5.51 9.06
N ILE A 444 0.47 4.65 8.99
CA ILE A 444 1.53 4.75 7.99
C ILE A 444 1.77 3.39 7.33
N ALA A 445 2.39 3.41 6.17
CA ALA A 445 3.12 2.28 5.62
C ALA A 445 4.62 2.61 5.61
N ALA A 446 5.48 1.67 6.03
CA ALA A 446 6.91 1.92 6.10
C ALA A 446 7.74 0.80 5.45
N SER A 447 8.81 1.20 4.77
CA SER A 447 9.79 0.31 4.17
C SER A 447 11.21 0.81 4.46
N VAL A 448 12.18 -0.08 4.30
CA VAL A 448 13.59 0.27 4.18
C VAL A 448 14.04 -0.07 2.77
N ALA A 449 14.79 0.83 2.16
CA ALA A 449 15.35 0.66 0.83
C ALA A 449 16.83 1.05 0.84
N ASP A 450 17.61 0.40 0.00
CA ASP A 450 18.96 0.80 -0.34
C ASP A 450 18.95 1.35 -1.76
N TRP A 451 19.39 2.61 -1.91
CA TRP A 451 19.46 3.31 -3.17
C TRP A 451 20.93 3.58 -3.51
N ASP A 452 21.32 3.29 -4.75
CA ASP A 452 22.68 3.46 -5.23
C ASP A 452 23.26 4.85 -4.93
N LEU A 453 24.50 4.87 -4.46
CA LEU A 453 25.39 6.00 -4.69
C LEU A 453 25.94 5.87 -6.12
N PRO A 454 26.08 6.98 -6.88
CA PRO A 454 26.84 6.95 -8.12
C PRO A 454 28.30 6.66 -7.78
N ILE A 455 28.69 5.39 -7.77
CA ILE A 455 30.08 4.98 -7.61
C ILE A 455 30.68 4.83 -9.01
N ASP A 456 31.74 5.60 -9.22
CA ASP A 456 32.83 5.50 -10.21
C ASP A 456 32.68 4.38 -11.30
N PRO A 457 32.71 4.70 -12.62
CA PRO A 457 32.45 3.77 -13.74
C PRO A 457 33.24 2.46 -13.80
N GLY A 458 34.20 2.25 -12.91
CA GLY A 458 35.04 1.05 -12.83
C GLY A 458 34.56 -0.06 -11.90
N TYR A 459 33.45 0.12 -11.16
CA TYR A 459 33.00 -0.86 -10.15
C TYR A 459 31.61 -1.42 -10.43
N SER A 460 31.38 -2.71 -10.10
CA SER A 460 30.07 -3.34 -10.19
C SER A 460 29.19 -2.84 -9.05
N ALA A 461 28.20 -2.00 -9.37
CA ALA A 461 27.22 -1.50 -8.42
C ALA A 461 26.43 -2.63 -7.75
N THR A 462 26.04 -2.40 -6.51
CA THR A 462 25.24 -3.32 -5.72
C THR A 462 23.77 -3.15 -6.10
N PRO A 463 23.03 -4.23 -6.42
CA PRO A 463 21.59 -4.16 -6.57
C PRO A 463 20.94 -3.56 -5.32
N GLY A 464 20.23 -2.44 -5.47
CA GLY A 464 19.39 -1.91 -4.40
C GLY A 464 18.38 -2.97 -3.93
N TRP A 465 18.18 -3.07 -2.61
CA TRP A 465 17.19 -3.98 -2.03
C TRP A 465 16.15 -3.19 -1.24
N MET A 466 15.01 -3.81 -0.99
CA MET A 466 13.94 -3.22 -0.21
C MET A 466 13.22 -4.26 0.63
N ALA A 467 12.81 -3.85 1.82
CA ALA A 467 11.95 -4.65 2.67
C ALA A 467 10.83 -3.80 3.27
N LEU A 468 9.61 -4.36 3.30
CA LEU A 468 8.57 -3.84 4.17
C LEU A 468 8.97 -4.03 5.63
N GLY A 469 8.66 -3.04 6.46
CA GLY A 469 8.76 -3.21 7.90
C GLY A 469 7.72 -4.22 8.41
N VAL A 470 7.93 -4.71 9.63
CA VAL A 470 6.97 -5.54 10.35
C VAL A 470 5.96 -4.61 11.04
N PRO A 471 4.67 -4.62 10.68
CA PRO A 471 3.65 -3.80 11.34
C PRO A 471 3.41 -4.28 12.78
N ASN A 472 2.69 -3.48 13.56
CA ASN A 472 2.47 -3.67 14.99
C ASN A 472 3.75 -3.73 15.85
N ALA A 473 4.87 -3.20 15.33
CA ALA A 473 6.18 -3.20 15.99
C ALA A 473 6.71 -4.55 16.51
N GLY A 474 6.18 -5.66 15.98
CA GLY A 474 6.58 -7.02 16.35
C GLY A 474 5.40 -7.96 16.45
N LEU A 475 5.64 -9.23 16.16
CA LEU A 475 4.64 -10.28 16.27
C LEU A 475 5.12 -11.33 17.28
N THR A 476 4.20 -12.12 17.81
CA THR A 476 4.55 -13.23 18.69
C THR A 476 4.82 -14.52 17.93
N GLU A 477 4.40 -14.61 16.67
CA GLU A 477 4.69 -15.75 15.80
C GLU A 477 4.91 -15.32 14.35
N GLY A 478 5.72 -16.07 13.62
CA GLY A 478 5.89 -15.89 12.19
C GLY A 478 6.57 -17.09 11.53
N VAL A 479 6.40 -17.18 10.22
CA VAL A 479 6.96 -18.26 9.40
C VAL A 479 7.62 -17.71 8.14
N LEU A 480 8.80 -18.25 7.85
CA LEU A 480 9.50 -18.11 6.57
C LEU A 480 9.54 -19.49 5.91
N SER A 481 8.79 -19.65 4.82
CA SER A 481 8.64 -20.96 4.16
C SER A 481 9.96 -21.48 3.55
N SER A 482 10.84 -20.58 3.10
CA SER A 482 12.08 -20.88 2.42
C SER A 482 13.20 -19.93 2.89
N ALA A 483 14.06 -20.45 3.76
CA ALA A 483 15.37 -19.90 4.07
C ALA A 483 16.46 -20.71 3.35
N LEU A 484 17.57 -20.06 3.02
CA LEU A 484 18.72 -20.68 2.37
C LEU A 484 20.01 -20.24 3.08
N THR A 485 20.84 -21.20 3.45
CA THR A 485 22.21 -20.98 3.96
C THR A 485 23.17 -21.73 3.05
N GLY A 486 24.28 -21.14 2.60
CA GLY A 486 25.17 -21.80 1.64
C GLY A 486 26.52 -21.12 1.41
N ARG A 487 27.40 -21.78 0.64
CA ARG A 487 28.69 -21.19 0.23
C ARG A 487 28.43 -19.92 -0.57
N GLY A 488 29.04 -18.81 -0.17
CA GLY A 488 28.90 -17.52 -0.85
C GLY A 488 27.83 -16.60 -0.25
N PHE A 489 27.17 -16.98 0.85
CA PHE A 489 26.27 -16.08 1.59
C PHE A 489 26.54 -16.17 3.09
N ASP A 490 26.51 -15.02 3.77
CA ASP A 490 26.32 -14.92 5.21
C ASP A 490 24.81 -14.76 5.49
N SER A 491 24.29 -15.42 6.51
CA SER A 491 22.85 -15.40 6.80
C SER A 491 22.63 -15.33 8.30
N ALA A 492 21.60 -14.60 8.71
CA ALA A 492 21.28 -14.39 10.11
C ALA A 492 19.77 -14.25 10.33
N LEU A 493 19.36 -14.46 11.58
CA LEU A 493 18.07 -14.01 12.07
C LEU A 493 18.28 -12.74 12.88
N SER A 494 17.66 -11.65 12.44
CA SER A 494 17.76 -10.36 13.12
C SER A 494 16.47 -10.11 13.90
N PHE A 495 16.63 -9.69 15.15
CA PHE A 495 15.54 -9.49 16.12
C PHE A 495 15.60 -8.08 16.67
N VAL A 496 14.43 -7.47 16.87
CA VAL A 496 14.28 -6.27 17.71
C VAL A 496 13.13 -6.44 18.68
N ASN A 497 13.42 -6.24 19.96
CA ASN A 497 12.46 -6.30 21.05
C ASN A 497 12.15 -4.89 21.54
N SER A 498 10.95 -4.44 21.19
CA SER A 498 10.42 -3.11 21.54
C SER A 498 9.74 -3.09 22.91
N THR A 499 9.91 -4.13 23.73
CA THR A 499 9.35 -4.20 25.07
C THR A 499 10.44 -4.07 26.13
N ALA A 500 10.07 -3.61 27.33
CA ALA A 500 10.99 -3.51 28.45
C ALA A 500 11.43 -4.87 29.01
N ARG A 501 10.69 -5.95 28.73
CA ARG A 501 10.98 -7.29 29.23
C ARG A 501 11.88 -8.01 28.24
N GLN A 502 12.80 -8.84 28.73
CA GLN A 502 13.52 -9.76 27.86
C GLN A 502 12.52 -10.70 27.19
N ALA A 503 12.67 -10.88 25.88
CA ALA A 503 11.89 -11.84 25.11
C ALA A 503 12.62 -13.17 25.01
N GLN A 504 11.88 -14.26 25.15
CA GLN A 504 12.31 -15.61 24.85
C GLN A 504 11.67 -16.06 23.55
N VAL A 505 12.48 -16.14 22.50
CA VAL A 505 12.06 -16.53 21.15
C VAL A 505 12.46 -17.97 20.86
N VAL A 506 11.49 -18.85 20.73
CA VAL A 506 11.67 -20.24 20.29
C VAL A 506 11.69 -20.27 18.77
N VAL A 507 12.80 -20.69 18.17
CA VAL A 507 12.97 -20.76 16.71
C VAL A 507 13.12 -22.21 16.27
N GLN A 508 12.25 -22.64 15.37
CA GLN A 508 12.20 -23.97 14.79
C GLN A 508 12.66 -23.96 13.33
N PHE A 509 13.60 -24.83 13.01
CA PHE A 509 14.11 -25.05 11.65
C PHE A 509 13.60 -26.39 11.14
N ILE A 510 12.68 -26.36 10.18
CA ILE A 510 12.00 -27.53 9.65
C ILE A 510 12.67 -27.95 8.33
N ARG A 511 13.04 -29.24 8.25
CA ARG A 511 13.78 -29.82 7.14
C ARG A 511 12.97 -30.88 6.40
N THR A 512 13.09 -30.91 5.07
CA THR A 512 12.44 -31.92 4.22
C THR A 512 13.35 -33.07 3.82
N ASP A 513 14.67 -32.96 4.05
CA ASP A 513 15.69 -33.96 3.74
C ASP A 513 15.98 -34.95 4.89
N LEU A 514 15.49 -34.66 6.10
CA LEU A 514 15.65 -35.55 7.25
C LEU A 514 14.68 -36.74 7.20
N ARG A 515 15.24 -37.95 7.12
CA ARG A 515 14.50 -39.22 7.11
C ARG A 515 13.89 -39.63 8.48
N SER A 516 14.10 -38.87 9.55
CA SER A 516 13.64 -39.22 10.90
C SER A 516 12.29 -38.59 11.26
N ARG A 517 11.44 -39.34 11.96
CA ARG A 517 10.01 -39.08 12.25
C ARG A 517 9.65 -37.78 13.02
N HIS A 518 10.61 -36.88 13.30
CA HIS A 518 10.38 -35.57 13.95
C HIS A 518 11.36 -34.50 13.42
N GLY A 519 11.43 -34.30 12.10
CA GLY A 519 12.52 -33.59 11.38
C GLY A 519 12.62 -32.06 11.49
N PHE A 520 12.66 -31.51 12.71
CA PHE A 520 13.03 -30.11 12.94
C PHE A 520 14.08 -29.98 14.06
N SER A 521 14.89 -28.93 14.01
CA SER A 521 15.76 -28.51 15.12
C SER A 521 15.23 -27.23 15.75
N GLU A 522 15.45 -27.06 17.04
CA GLU A 522 14.97 -25.90 17.79
C GLU A 522 16.12 -25.20 18.52
N ILE A 523 16.06 -23.88 18.57
CA ILE A 523 16.91 -23.03 19.42
C ILE A 523 16.03 -22.07 20.22
N ILE A 524 16.56 -21.60 21.35
CA ILE A 524 15.95 -20.53 22.13
C ILE A 524 16.87 -19.32 22.05
N VAL A 525 16.34 -18.22 21.54
CA VAL A 525 17.03 -16.94 21.41
C VAL A 525 16.49 -16.00 22.48
N ARG A 526 17.36 -15.43 23.32
CA ARG A 526 16.98 -14.44 24.33
C ARG A 526 17.32 -13.05 23.81
N VAL A 527 16.30 -12.23 23.58
CA VAL A 527 16.46 -10.87 23.07
C VAL A 527 16.27 -9.89 24.24
N PRO A 528 17.28 -9.10 24.63
CA PRO A 528 17.16 -8.13 25.72
C PRO A 528 15.95 -7.20 25.56
N GLY A 529 15.41 -6.72 26.69
CA GLY A 529 14.39 -5.66 26.65
C GLY A 529 14.99 -4.39 26.04
N TRP A 530 14.22 -3.72 25.20
CA TRP A 530 14.69 -2.59 24.38
C TRP A 530 15.95 -2.90 23.57
N GLY A 531 16.17 -4.16 23.20
CA GLY A 531 17.41 -4.62 22.58
C GLY A 531 17.20 -5.13 21.16
N ARG A 532 18.31 -5.17 20.42
CA ARG A 532 18.42 -5.94 19.17
C ARG A 532 19.36 -7.12 19.34
N LEU A 533 19.21 -8.11 18.48
CA LEU A 533 20.12 -9.24 18.39
C LEU A 533 20.20 -9.72 16.95
N ASP A 534 21.41 -9.96 16.45
CA ASP A 534 21.63 -10.65 15.18
C ASP A 534 22.22 -12.04 15.47
N TYR A 535 21.50 -13.08 15.07
CA TYR A 535 21.87 -14.47 15.33
C TYR A 535 22.43 -15.10 14.04
N PRO A 536 23.76 -15.24 13.89
CA PRO A 536 24.36 -15.75 12.67
C PRO A 536 24.09 -17.24 12.48
N LEU A 537 23.80 -17.62 11.24
CA LEU A 537 23.55 -19.00 10.83
C LEU A 537 24.74 -19.63 10.08
N THR A 538 25.73 -18.83 9.66
CA THR A 538 26.77 -19.23 8.70
C THR A 538 28.15 -19.53 9.28
N ARG A 539 28.47 -19.18 10.54
CA ARG A 539 29.87 -19.25 11.03
C ARG A 539 30.22 -20.02 12.29
N ASP A 540 29.30 -20.54 13.13
CA ASP A 540 29.80 -21.38 14.25
C ASP A 540 28.87 -22.38 14.94
N THR A 541 27.54 -22.33 14.84
CA THR A 541 26.73 -23.06 15.85
C THR A 541 26.16 -24.42 15.48
N THR A 542 26.01 -24.82 14.20
CA THR A 542 25.40 -26.14 13.93
C THR A 542 25.60 -26.70 12.52
N ARG A 543 26.42 -27.75 12.39
CA ARG A 543 26.18 -28.82 11.37
C ARG A 543 24.79 -29.48 11.51
N ARG A 544 24.04 -29.15 12.58
CA ARG A 544 22.73 -29.70 12.95
C ARG A 544 21.51 -28.95 12.37
N ILE A 545 21.61 -27.68 11.95
CA ILE A 545 20.46 -26.90 11.43
C ILE A 545 20.24 -27.14 9.93
N ALA A 546 21.27 -27.05 9.09
CA ALA A 546 21.14 -27.28 7.64
C ALA A 546 22.45 -27.75 6.98
N THR A 547 22.33 -28.57 5.93
CA THR A 547 23.42 -28.86 5.00
C THR A 547 23.68 -27.60 4.14
N PRO A 548 24.92 -27.19 3.88
CA PRO A 548 25.19 -26.04 3.01
C PRO A 548 24.48 -26.16 1.66
N GLY A 549 23.72 -25.14 1.28
CA GLY A 549 22.92 -25.09 0.05
C GLY A 549 21.52 -25.71 0.16
N ALA A 550 21.18 -26.34 1.28
CA ALA A 550 19.83 -26.86 1.51
C ALA A 550 18.88 -25.74 1.96
N ARG A 551 17.66 -25.76 1.44
CA ARG A 551 16.58 -24.87 1.87
C ARG A 551 15.87 -25.46 3.09
N PHE A 552 15.42 -24.62 4.01
CA PHE A 552 14.64 -25.03 5.19
C PHE A 552 13.52 -24.02 5.48
N THR A 553 12.56 -24.39 6.31
CA THR A 553 11.52 -23.46 6.80
C THR A 553 11.93 -22.99 8.19
N VAL A 554 11.73 -21.71 8.48
CA VAL A 554 11.93 -21.15 9.82
C VAL A 554 10.58 -20.75 10.38
N ARG A 555 10.28 -21.17 11.61
CA ARG A 555 9.16 -20.67 12.40
C ARG A 555 9.70 -20.09 13.69
N TYR A 556 9.14 -19.00 14.17
CA TYR A 556 9.39 -18.54 15.52
C TYR A 556 8.09 -18.40 16.32
N ALA A 557 8.22 -18.53 17.64
CA ALA A 557 7.21 -18.17 18.62
C ALA A 557 7.90 -17.43 19.77
N SER A 558 7.32 -16.34 20.25
CA SER A 558 7.90 -15.44 21.25
C SER A 558 6.87 -15.14 22.34
N ASP A 559 7.35 -15.04 23.58
CA ASP A 559 6.55 -14.66 24.75
C ASP A 559 6.32 -13.14 24.86
N GLN A 560 7.07 -12.34 24.09
CA GLN A 560 6.87 -10.90 23.88
C GLN A 560 6.70 -10.61 22.38
N PRO A 561 6.02 -9.52 21.98
CA PRO A 561 6.07 -9.02 20.61
C PRO A 561 7.52 -8.71 20.21
N VAL A 562 8.03 -9.42 19.21
CA VAL A 562 9.39 -9.23 18.68
C VAL A 562 9.30 -9.16 17.17
N ALA A 563 9.91 -8.16 16.55
CA ALA A 563 10.02 -8.16 15.10
C ALA A 563 11.24 -8.99 14.69
N VAL A 564 11.02 -9.91 13.75
CA VAL A 564 12.03 -10.87 13.28
C VAL A 564 12.10 -10.81 11.77
N ALA A 565 13.32 -10.75 11.25
CA ALA A 565 13.58 -10.83 9.82
C ALA A 565 14.73 -11.80 9.55
N PHE A 566 14.66 -12.48 8.41
CA PHE A 566 15.75 -13.30 7.92
C PHE A 566 16.61 -12.45 6.99
N ARG A 567 17.90 -12.40 7.29
CA ARG A 567 18.89 -11.65 6.52
C ARG A 567 19.76 -12.60 5.74
N THR A 568 20.00 -12.30 4.47
CA THR A 568 21.06 -12.93 3.68
C THR A 568 21.91 -11.86 3.03
N GLU A 569 23.22 -11.99 3.14
CA GLU A 569 24.19 -11.10 2.50
C GLU A 569 25.15 -11.95 1.67
N GLN A 570 25.49 -11.51 0.45
CA GLN A 570 26.53 -12.17 -0.32
C GLN A 570 27.88 -12.09 0.42
N TYR A 571 28.60 -13.21 0.44
CA TYR A 571 29.85 -13.37 1.18
C TYR A 571 30.88 -12.33 0.76
N ARG A 572 31.35 -11.56 1.74
CA ARG A 572 32.48 -10.64 1.63
C ARG A 572 33.77 -11.44 1.49
N ASP A 573 34.35 -11.50 0.29
CA ASP A 573 35.76 -11.91 0.17
C ASP A 573 36.61 -10.84 0.87
N PRO A 574 37.33 -11.17 1.97
CA PRO A 574 38.14 -10.20 2.70
C PRO A 574 39.27 -9.58 1.86
N ARG A 575 39.56 -10.16 0.68
CA ARG A 575 40.58 -9.69 -0.27
C ARG A 575 39.99 -8.94 -1.46
N ALA A 576 38.67 -8.93 -1.63
CA ALA A 576 38.03 -8.17 -2.69
C ALA A 576 38.04 -6.66 -2.36
N PRO A 577 38.19 -5.78 -3.38
CA PRO A 577 38.00 -4.36 -3.22
C PRO A 577 36.65 -4.05 -2.56
N ALA A 578 36.60 -2.99 -1.74
CA ALA A 578 35.39 -2.62 -1.00
C ALA A 578 34.14 -2.50 -1.89
N ALA A 579 34.31 -2.15 -3.17
CA ALA A 579 33.25 -1.95 -4.15
C ALA A 579 32.70 -3.24 -4.82
N GLN A 580 32.95 -4.44 -4.28
CA GLN A 580 32.29 -5.68 -4.72
C GLN A 580 31.27 -6.20 -3.67
N GLN A 581 30.73 -5.31 -2.85
CA GLN A 581 30.04 -5.64 -1.60
C GLN A 581 28.52 -5.47 -1.67
N LEU A 582 27.82 -6.56 -1.33
CA LEU A 582 26.58 -6.65 -0.52
C LEU A 582 25.21 -6.66 -1.22
N ILE A 583 24.89 -7.78 -1.87
CA ILE A 583 23.49 -8.19 -2.05
C ILE A 583 22.95 -8.62 -0.68
N GLY A 584 22.39 -7.67 0.07
CA GLY A 584 21.58 -7.90 1.25
C GLY A 584 20.12 -8.16 0.86
N SER A 585 19.47 -9.15 1.45
CA SER A 585 18.01 -9.28 1.41
C SER A 585 17.52 -9.40 2.83
N LEU A 586 16.61 -8.49 3.20
CA LEU A 586 15.88 -8.56 4.45
C LEU A 586 14.48 -9.08 4.19
N ILE A 587 14.18 -10.25 4.74
CA ILE A 587 12.95 -10.98 4.45
C ILE A 587 12.11 -11.02 5.73
N PRO A 588 11.01 -10.25 5.82
CA PRO A 588 10.11 -10.32 6.97
C PRO A 588 9.40 -11.67 7.00
N PHE A 589 9.04 -12.16 8.18
CA PHE A 589 8.30 -13.41 8.31
C PHE A 589 6.81 -13.21 8.01
N GLN A 590 6.18 -14.19 7.37
CA GLN A 590 4.72 -14.19 7.17
C GLN A 590 4.00 -14.62 8.44
N SER A 591 2.90 -13.95 8.75
CA SER A 591 2.02 -14.28 9.87
C SER A 591 0.61 -14.67 9.44
N GLU A 592 0.36 -14.77 8.13
CA GLU A 592 -0.98 -14.94 7.56
C GLU A 592 -1.00 -15.92 6.39
N VAL A 593 -2.16 -16.57 6.20
CA VAL A 593 -2.48 -17.39 5.03
C VAL A 593 -3.86 -17.03 4.48
N GLY A 594 -4.12 -17.29 3.19
CA GLY A 594 -5.45 -17.09 2.58
C GLY A 594 -5.92 -18.27 1.74
N ARG A 595 -7.15 -18.20 1.20
CA ARG A 595 -7.76 -19.24 0.32
C ARG A 595 -6.99 -19.50 -0.96
N GLY A 596 -6.21 -18.53 -1.40
CA GLY A 596 -5.23 -18.66 -2.47
C GLY A 596 -4.10 -17.65 -2.30
N THR A 597 -3.14 -17.73 -3.21
CA THR A 597 -1.97 -16.84 -3.23
C THR A 597 -1.61 -16.53 -4.67
N ILE A 598 -1.49 -15.26 -5.03
CA ILE A 598 -1.15 -14.82 -6.39
C ILE A 598 0.25 -14.21 -6.42
N PHE A 599 1.05 -14.60 -7.40
CA PHE A 599 2.32 -13.96 -7.74
C PHE A 599 2.14 -13.31 -9.12
N ALA A 600 2.18 -11.99 -9.22
CA ALA A 600 1.89 -11.32 -10.50
C ALA A 600 3.08 -11.36 -11.47
N GLY A 601 4.34 -11.45 -10.99
CA GLY A 601 5.52 -11.44 -11.85
C GLY A 601 6.38 -12.71 -11.75
N GLY A 602 5.97 -13.81 -12.38
CA GLY A 602 6.73 -15.03 -12.65
C GLY A 602 7.53 -14.96 -13.97
N PHE A 603 8.71 -15.60 -14.04
CA PHE A 603 9.60 -15.52 -15.20
C PHE A 603 10.47 -16.78 -15.34
N VAL A 604 10.62 -17.26 -16.58
CA VAL A 604 11.54 -18.35 -16.93
C VAL A 604 12.43 -17.95 -18.10
N ASP A 605 13.76 -17.97 -17.90
CA ASP A 605 14.75 -17.74 -18.97
C ASP A 605 14.60 -18.80 -20.08
N PRO A 606 14.39 -18.41 -21.35
CA PRO A 606 14.25 -19.33 -22.49
C PRO A 606 15.37 -20.36 -22.59
N ARG A 607 16.61 -19.93 -22.30
CA ARG A 607 17.81 -20.78 -22.41
C ARG A 607 17.79 -21.93 -21.40
N ARG A 608 16.85 -21.90 -20.46
CA ARG A 608 16.80 -22.80 -19.29
C ARG A 608 15.49 -23.57 -19.19
N ILE A 609 14.62 -23.48 -20.19
CA ILE A 609 13.35 -24.24 -20.23
C ILE A 609 13.65 -25.74 -20.13
N GLY A 610 13.23 -26.37 -19.02
CA GLY A 610 13.45 -27.79 -18.76
C GLY A 610 14.85 -28.16 -18.28
N SER A 611 15.71 -27.18 -18.05
CA SER A 611 17.00 -27.39 -17.40
C SER A 611 16.81 -27.43 -15.87
N SER A 612 17.51 -28.37 -15.22
CA SER A 612 17.76 -28.32 -13.78
C SER A 612 19.06 -27.59 -13.45
N ASP A 613 19.71 -26.97 -14.46
CA ASP A 613 20.97 -26.27 -14.27
C ASP A 613 20.80 -25.17 -13.24
N SER A 614 21.59 -25.33 -12.19
CA SER A 614 21.60 -24.58 -10.96
C SER A 614 21.93 -23.10 -11.10
N ARG A 615 22.32 -22.62 -12.29
CA ARG A 615 22.84 -21.28 -12.50
C ARG A 615 21.79 -20.18 -12.28
N SER A 616 20.50 -20.44 -12.51
CA SER A 616 19.40 -19.52 -12.18
C SER A 616 18.10 -20.31 -12.13
N LEU A 617 17.39 -20.25 -11.00
CA LEU A 617 16.24 -21.10 -10.71
C LEU A 617 15.11 -20.27 -10.12
N GLU A 618 13.89 -20.40 -10.64
CA GLU A 618 12.67 -19.93 -9.98
C GLU A 618 12.01 -21.11 -9.24
N VAL A 619 11.99 -21.03 -7.91
CA VAL A 619 11.52 -22.08 -7.02
C VAL A 619 10.32 -21.56 -6.23
N LEU A 620 9.17 -22.18 -6.45
CA LEU A 620 8.01 -22.02 -5.59
C LEU A 620 8.17 -22.93 -4.37
N THR A 621 8.04 -22.34 -3.19
CA THR A 621 7.99 -23.07 -1.91
C THR A 621 6.60 -22.90 -1.31
N VAL A 622 5.95 -24.01 -0.94
CA VAL A 622 4.64 -24.00 -0.24
C VAL A 622 4.76 -24.81 1.04
N TRP A 623 4.39 -24.21 2.18
CA TRP A 623 4.46 -24.82 3.51
C TRP A 623 3.09 -24.86 4.18
N SER A 624 2.78 -26.01 4.80
CA SER A 624 1.55 -26.26 5.53
C SER A 624 1.74 -25.96 7.02
N PRO A 625 1.00 -25.01 7.61
CA PRO A 625 1.06 -24.73 9.05
C PRO A 625 0.41 -25.78 9.94
N TYR A 626 -0.42 -26.67 9.38
CA TYR A 626 -1.31 -27.53 10.16
C TYR A 626 -0.60 -28.76 10.70
N ARG A 627 -0.86 -29.11 11.96
CA ARG A 627 -0.21 -30.25 12.64
C ARG A 627 -1.00 -31.56 12.56
N SER A 628 -2.31 -31.50 12.30
CA SER A 628 -3.19 -32.68 12.33
C SER A 628 -3.15 -33.47 11.01
N TRP A 629 -3.08 -34.80 11.10
CA TRP A 629 -3.20 -35.71 9.95
C TRP A 629 -4.62 -35.82 9.40
N ASP A 630 -5.63 -35.40 10.17
CA ASP A 630 -7.02 -35.27 9.69
C ASP A 630 -7.20 -34.07 8.75
N PHE A 631 -6.21 -33.19 8.71
CA PHE A 631 -6.16 -32.06 7.80
C PHE A 631 -5.51 -32.48 6.48
N LYS A 632 -6.28 -32.40 5.39
CA LYS A 632 -5.77 -32.62 4.03
C LYS A 632 -5.67 -31.28 3.34
N LEU A 633 -4.44 -30.91 2.94
CA LEU A 633 -4.17 -29.73 2.13
C LEU A 633 -3.70 -30.18 0.75
N ALA A 634 -4.29 -29.60 -0.29
CA ALA A 634 -3.81 -29.74 -1.65
C ALA A 634 -3.92 -28.40 -2.37
N PHE A 635 -3.17 -28.25 -3.47
CA PHE A 635 -3.22 -27.04 -4.27
C PHE A 635 -3.00 -27.31 -5.75
N THR A 636 -3.57 -26.45 -6.58
CA THR A 636 -3.23 -26.36 -8.01
C THR A 636 -2.51 -25.05 -8.28
N LEU A 637 -1.73 -25.02 -9.36
CA LEU A 637 -1.11 -23.81 -9.88
C LEU A 637 -1.78 -23.46 -11.20
N THR A 638 -2.24 -22.23 -11.32
CA THR A 638 -2.76 -21.67 -12.57
C THR A 638 -1.82 -20.55 -13.02
N PHE A 639 -1.22 -20.73 -14.19
CA PHE A 639 -0.37 -19.75 -14.86
C PHE A 639 -1.22 -18.96 -15.84
N THR A 640 -1.16 -17.63 -15.75
CA THR A 640 -1.93 -16.71 -16.59
C THR A 640 -0.95 -15.86 -17.38
N PHE A 641 -1.12 -15.80 -18.70
CA PHE A 641 -0.25 -15.07 -19.62
C PHE A 641 -0.92 -13.78 -20.13
N ALA A 642 -0.14 -12.89 -20.74
CA ALA A 642 -0.62 -11.59 -21.20
C ALA A 642 -1.76 -11.69 -22.22
N ASP A 643 -1.80 -12.75 -23.01
CA ASP A 643 -2.84 -13.01 -24.02
C ASP A 643 -4.12 -13.66 -23.46
N GLY A 644 -4.21 -13.84 -22.13
CA GLY A 644 -5.34 -14.50 -21.48
C GLY A 644 -5.29 -16.02 -21.48
N THR A 645 -4.24 -16.63 -22.06
CA THR A 645 -4.04 -18.07 -21.97
C THR A 645 -3.85 -18.48 -20.50
N GLU A 646 -4.50 -19.58 -20.10
CA GLU A 646 -4.29 -20.19 -18.78
C GLU A 646 -3.74 -21.61 -18.90
N VAL A 647 -2.80 -21.95 -18.01
CA VAL A 647 -2.27 -23.31 -17.87
C VAL A 647 -2.41 -23.72 -16.42
N THR A 648 -3.24 -24.74 -16.15
CA THR A 648 -3.45 -25.26 -14.80
C THR A 648 -2.76 -26.61 -14.64
N THR A 649 -2.02 -26.78 -13.54
CA THR A 649 -1.35 -28.04 -13.21
C THR A 649 -2.32 -29.06 -12.64
N ARG A 650 -1.88 -30.32 -12.58
CA ARG A 650 -2.47 -31.29 -11.63
C ARG A 650 -2.39 -30.78 -10.18
N SER A 651 -3.22 -31.37 -9.32
CA SER A 651 -3.20 -31.10 -7.89
C SER A 651 -1.95 -31.66 -7.21
N TYR A 652 -1.35 -30.87 -6.31
CA TYR A 652 -0.24 -31.24 -5.44
C TYR A 652 -0.78 -31.48 -4.02
N ALA A 653 -0.53 -32.66 -3.47
CA ALA A 653 -0.82 -32.95 -2.07
C ALA A 653 0.27 -32.35 -1.17
N LEU A 654 -0.13 -31.68 -0.09
CA LEU A 654 0.75 -31.10 0.90
C LEU A 654 0.47 -31.74 2.26
N LYS A 655 1.46 -32.46 2.80
CA LYS A 655 1.30 -33.14 4.09
C LYS A 655 1.21 -32.10 5.22
N PRO A 656 0.55 -32.43 6.34
CA PRO A 656 0.58 -31.62 7.55
C PRO A 656 2.03 -31.31 7.96
N TYR A 657 2.25 -30.07 8.40
CA TYR A 657 3.51 -29.59 8.95
C TYR A 657 4.72 -29.87 8.05
N SER A 658 4.51 -29.75 6.73
CA SER A 658 5.49 -30.09 5.71
C SER A 658 5.57 -29.02 4.63
N ARG A 659 6.58 -29.16 3.77
CA ARG A 659 6.87 -28.23 2.68
C ARG A 659 7.03 -28.98 1.37
N VAL A 660 6.56 -28.37 0.28
CA VAL A 660 6.85 -28.78 -1.09
C VAL A 660 7.66 -27.68 -1.79
N GLN A 661 8.62 -28.09 -2.60
CA GLN A 661 9.43 -27.21 -3.45
C GLN A 661 9.26 -27.61 -4.90
N ILE A 662 8.96 -26.63 -5.74
CA ILE A 662 8.66 -26.84 -7.15
C ILE A 662 9.53 -25.88 -7.96
N LEU A 663 10.40 -26.43 -8.80
CA LEU A 663 11.07 -25.67 -9.85
C LEU A 663 10.04 -25.36 -10.92
N THR A 664 9.67 -24.10 -11.11
CA THR A 664 8.59 -23.72 -12.05
C THR A 664 8.92 -24.16 -13.47
N GLY A 665 10.17 -23.95 -13.91
CA GLY A 665 10.70 -24.42 -15.19
C GLY A 665 10.69 -25.94 -15.40
N ALA A 666 10.45 -26.77 -14.37
CA ALA A 666 10.31 -28.22 -14.50
C ALA A 666 8.86 -28.69 -14.69
N ILE A 667 7.87 -27.82 -14.44
CA ILE A 667 6.45 -28.13 -14.60
C ILE A 667 6.17 -28.43 -16.08
N ARG A 668 5.61 -29.61 -16.36
CA ARG A 668 5.40 -30.09 -17.74
C ARG A 668 4.42 -29.18 -18.50
N GLU A 669 3.32 -28.84 -17.85
CA GLU A 669 2.24 -28.02 -18.37
C GLU A 669 2.77 -26.63 -18.75
N LEU A 670 3.49 -25.97 -17.83
CA LEU A 670 4.11 -24.66 -18.06
C LEU A 670 5.14 -24.73 -19.21
N ARG A 671 6.06 -25.71 -19.20
CA ARG A 671 7.09 -25.85 -20.25
C ARG A 671 6.52 -25.97 -21.65
N THR A 672 5.40 -26.67 -21.80
CA THR A 672 4.72 -26.78 -23.09
C THR A 672 4.34 -25.41 -23.62
N GLN A 673 3.83 -24.53 -22.75
CA GLN A 673 3.44 -23.17 -23.11
C GLN A 673 4.64 -22.25 -23.35
N LEU A 674 5.67 -22.31 -22.49
CA LEU A 674 6.90 -21.52 -22.64
C LEU A 674 7.56 -21.72 -24.02
N ARG A 675 7.51 -22.94 -24.56
CA ARG A 675 8.10 -23.27 -25.87
C ARG A 675 7.35 -22.67 -27.07
N ARG A 676 6.15 -22.12 -26.87
CA ARG A 676 5.36 -21.54 -27.96
C ARG A 676 5.83 -20.15 -28.37
N GLY A 677 6.63 -19.48 -27.54
CA GLY A 677 7.28 -18.23 -27.91
C GLY A 677 7.64 -17.33 -26.72
N PRO A 678 8.46 -16.29 -26.96
CA PRO A 678 8.97 -15.39 -25.93
C PRO A 678 7.91 -14.69 -25.08
N GLN A 679 6.74 -14.44 -25.64
CA GLN A 679 5.61 -13.79 -24.96
C GLN A 679 5.09 -14.57 -23.75
N TYR A 680 5.42 -15.86 -23.64
CA TYR A 680 5.00 -16.72 -22.51
C TYR A 680 6.06 -16.83 -21.42
N HIS A 681 7.25 -16.25 -21.58
CA HIS A 681 8.31 -16.36 -20.57
C HIS A 681 7.99 -15.60 -19.28
N ASP A 682 7.10 -14.61 -19.36
CA ASP A 682 6.52 -13.91 -18.24
C ASP A 682 5.08 -14.38 -17.99
N TYR A 683 4.72 -14.56 -16.72
CA TYR A 683 3.40 -15.02 -16.33
C TYR A 683 3.03 -14.55 -14.93
N ALA A 684 1.73 -14.51 -14.65
CA ALA A 684 1.24 -14.55 -13.28
C ALA A 684 1.00 -16.01 -12.86
N MET A 685 1.13 -16.28 -11.56
CA MET A 685 0.90 -17.61 -10.98
C MET A 685 -0.06 -17.50 -9.80
N THR A 686 -1.20 -18.17 -9.91
CA THR A 686 -2.19 -18.29 -8.84
C THR A 686 -2.12 -19.68 -8.21
N ILE A 687 -2.00 -19.73 -6.89
CA ILE A 687 -2.12 -20.95 -6.09
C ILE A 687 -3.53 -21.02 -5.55
N ASN A 688 -4.26 -22.08 -5.90
CA ASN A 688 -5.60 -22.34 -5.41
C ASN A 688 -5.54 -23.46 -4.37
N TYR A 689 -5.88 -23.16 -3.12
CA TYR A 689 -5.88 -24.16 -2.05
C TYR A 689 -7.21 -24.90 -2.00
N THR A 690 -7.13 -26.21 -1.83
CA THR A 690 -8.26 -27.08 -1.52
C THR A 690 -7.93 -27.80 -0.23
N ASN A 691 -8.87 -27.79 0.71
CA ASN A 691 -8.61 -28.29 2.05
C ASN A 691 -9.86 -28.99 2.62
N SER A 692 -9.60 -29.93 3.53
CA SER A 692 -10.64 -30.58 4.31
C SER A 692 -10.12 -31.01 5.68
N PHE A 693 -10.98 -30.98 6.68
CA PHE A 693 -10.72 -31.51 8.01
C PHE A 693 -11.78 -32.55 8.34
N ARG A 694 -11.37 -33.77 8.69
CA ARG A 694 -12.28 -34.91 8.96
C ARG A 694 -13.31 -35.14 7.84
N GLY A 695 -12.91 -34.91 6.59
CA GLY A 695 -13.75 -35.06 5.40
C GLY A 695 -14.71 -33.90 5.12
N GLN A 696 -14.78 -32.89 5.98
CA GLN A 696 -15.54 -31.66 5.73
C GLN A 696 -14.66 -30.60 5.08
N SER A 697 -15.17 -29.91 4.06
CA SER A 697 -14.47 -28.78 3.45
C SER A 697 -14.40 -27.63 4.46
N ILE A 698 -13.22 -27.03 4.58
CA ILE A 698 -13.01 -25.86 5.44
C ILE A 698 -12.40 -24.72 4.62
N THR A 699 -12.06 -23.63 5.29
CA THR A 699 -11.41 -22.48 4.67
C THR A 699 -10.04 -22.30 5.32
N ALA A 700 -8.97 -22.61 4.59
CA ALA A 700 -7.63 -22.69 5.14
C ALA A 700 -6.57 -22.56 4.03
N GLY A 701 -5.50 -21.82 4.30
CA GLY A 701 -4.44 -21.50 3.35
C GLY A 701 -3.09 -22.14 3.66
N ALA A 702 -2.09 -21.86 2.84
CA ALA A 702 -0.69 -22.22 3.09
C ALA A 702 0.20 -20.97 3.05
N VAL A 703 1.42 -21.11 3.57
CA VAL A 703 2.47 -20.08 3.44
C VAL A 703 3.22 -20.37 2.15
N ALA A 704 3.27 -19.41 1.23
CA ALA A 704 3.91 -19.59 -0.07
C ALA A 704 4.88 -18.46 -0.40
N GLN A 705 6.00 -18.84 -1.01
CA GLN A 705 7.10 -17.93 -1.33
C GLN A 705 7.69 -18.33 -2.68
N LEU A 706 7.89 -17.35 -3.55
CA LEU A 706 8.55 -17.52 -4.82
C LEU A 706 9.97 -16.97 -4.70
N THR A 707 10.96 -17.84 -4.89
CA THR A 707 12.37 -17.45 -4.85
C THR A 707 12.98 -17.58 -6.24
N ARG A 708 13.65 -16.54 -6.71
CA ARG A 708 14.60 -16.64 -7.82
C ARG A 708 16.02 -16.58 -7.29
N TYR A 709 16.89 -17.32 -7.94
CA TYR A 709 18.30 -17.39 -7.60
C TYR A 709 19.11 -17.27 -8.88
N ASP A 710 20.25 -16.56 -8.85
CA ASP A 710 21.30 -16.59 -9.87
C ASP A 710 22.66 -16.89 -9.22
N ARG A 711 23.37 -17.93 -9.69
CA ARG A 711 24.68 -18.36 -9.16
C ARG A 711 25.84 -17.49 -9.63
N ILE A 712 25.72 -16.82 -10.78
CA ILE A 712 26.80 -16.03 -11.36
C ILE A 712 26.81 -14.65 -10.71
N ASN A 713 25.63 -14.04 -10.59
CA ASN A 713 25.48 -12.69 -10.07
C ASN A 713 25.13 -12.64 -8.58
N GLY A 714 25.01 -13.79 -7.90
CA GLY A 714 24.72 -13.86 -6.46
C GLY A 714 23.31 -13.44 -6.06
N VAL A 715 22.41 -13.19 -7.02
CA VAL A 715 21.16 -12.51 -6.71
C VAL A 715 20.09 -13.48 -6.24
N LEU A 716 19.59 -13.24 -5.02
CA LEU A 716 18.48 -13.94 -4.42
C LEU A 716 17.28 -13.00 -4.38
N PHE A 717 16.29 -13.23 -5.24
CA PHE A 717 15.02 -12.53 -5.16
C PHE A 717 14.03 -13.39 -4.42
N GLN A 718 13.40 -12.85 -3.39
CA GLN A 718 12.32 -13.52 -2.70
C GLN A 718 11.12 -12.59 -2.69
N THR A 719 10.02 -13.08 -3.24
CA THR A 719 8.75 -12.36 -3.17
C THR A 719 7.73 -13.22 -2.44
N TYR A 720 6.88 -12.51 -1.71
CA TYR A 720 5.70 -13.06 -1.10
C TYR A 720 4.51 -12.86 -2.02
N GLY A 721 3.73 -13.93 -2.15
CA GLY A 721 2.53 -13.86 -2.94
C GLY A 721 1.44 -13.09 -2.21
N GLN A 722 0.58 -12.51 -3.01
CA GLN A 722 -0.62 -11.80 -2.62
C GLN A 722 -1.71 -12.80 -2.18
N ASN A 723 -1.96 -12.96 -0.87
CA ASN A 723 -3.07 -13.85 -0.43
C ASN A 723 -4.43 -13.36 -0.95
N THR A 724 -5.32 -14.30 -1.23
CA THR A 724 -6.68 -14.05 -1.77
C THR A 724 -7.76 -14.69 -0.91
N GLY A 725 -8.99 -14.17 -1.04
CA GLY A 725 -10.14 -14.59 -0.24
C GLY A 725 -9.98 -14.26 1.24
N ASP A 726 -10.62 -15.07 2.09
CA ASP A 726 -10.52 -14.94 3.55
C ASP A 726 -9.08 -15.18 4.02
N ILE A 727 -8.59 -14.29 4.88
CA ILE A 727 -7.24 -14.31 5.43
C ILE A 727 -7.30 -14.69 6.91
N PHE A 728 -6.34 -15.50 7.33
CA PHE A 728 -6.24 -15.97 8.70
C PHE A 728 -4.83 -15.78 9.23
N ARG A 729 -4.73 -15.33 10.49
CA ARG A 729 -3.46 -15.21 11.19
C ARG A 729 -3.02 -16.55 11.76
N LEU A 730 -1.73 -16.84 11.64
CA LEU A 730 -1.08 -18.05 12.14
C LEU A 730 -1.13 -18.15 13.67
N ASN A 731 -1.17 -17.01 14.38
CA ASN A 731 -1.28 -16.95 15.85
C ASN A 731 -2.71 -17.19 16.39
N ASN A 732 -3.68 -17.47 15.52
CA ASN A 732 -5.04 -17.80 15.94
C ASN A 732 -5.06 -19.20 16.59
N PRO A 733 -5.69 -19.38 17.77
CA PRO A 733 -5.89 -20.70 18.40
C PRO A 733 -6.42 -21.78 17.45
N GLY A 734 -7.21 -21.43 16.44
CA GLY A 734 -7.72 -22.39 15.44
C GLY A 734 -6.67 -22.97 14.49
N PHE A 735 -5.47 -22.38 14.38
CA PHE A 735 -4.34 -22.93 13.62
C PHE A 735 -3.46 -23.84 14.47
N THR A 736 -3.37 -23.54 15.76
CA THR A 736 -2.64 -24.35 16.73
C THR A 736 -3.47 -25.52 17.26
N ASN A 737 -4.80 -25.47 17.10
CA ASN A 737 -5.70 -26.53 17.54
C ASN A 737 -7.06 -26.54 16.78
N PRO A 738 -7.22 -27.35 15.70
CA PRO A 738 -8.51 -27.89 15.31
C PRO A 738 -8.80 -29.25 15.95
#